data_AF-A0A1E7HAM6-F1
#
_entry.id   AF-A0A1E7HAM6-F1
#
_cell.length_a   1.000
_cell.length_b   1.000
_cell.length_c   1.000
_cell.angle_alpha   90.00
_cell.angle_beta   90.00
_cell.angle_gamma   90.00
#
_symmetry.space_group_name_H-M   'P 1'
#
loop_
_entity.id
_entity.type
_entity.pdbx_description
1 polymer ?
#
loop_
_entity_poly.entity_id
_entity_poly.type
_entity_poly.pdbx_seq_one_letter_code
_entity_poly.pdbx_strand_id
1 'polypeptide(L)'
;MKEKSLGLMSFITLFALVVVLGAYGLSFAANMKEMKDKGGSDLDIVIKISRLDKALAIIDDFAAAEPGQPLGSPTLLLRGMLQGTDWIDPTRLIVIAGNLVDGQLEAAALIPFRHPNEGFQSTYQAIKGPDYYLFGLLPGQNDFPRAARAAMVSAARATTTAMFSVELAAGRLLNAADEQIKKGINRLGELPRETLEGGPPPQDIEEMLSNLLKMADQLYELQFGLDFIDKRLIFSFEATAADGTELADTFVRSVDKTSFLHAYRPERQINLRMNAYDVSKVMDLMGASFGKIYETMGIDFPEMAAMSRHFTGEAVYGISFDKEGMKMEAISVLKEPVPDILEKDLISCMVSSGRNVAGIIERETGQKTEPIYVRTPDSKVDGFRVMGIKSRFPVASMPNGMPESANMRAFMMTKMRMTTVGRLLLMASNDREIAKLINIAKKLKQGPAKGPMMTMDIDPAQYINSVVQVMPEFSGCRPLPQMDRAITIFDLNHGKATVTWSMAIRDLKALTSFFNQAAEACKSPSIVETATETMAPKPRCAEEEKQVDVEVAIPEKDADYWIEKGALCATYGNDRGAIRYFKKAIELDPDDGDAYFLQGVSYGEIGEYEKAVSSIDRALEFGSRKGLYLYGKGRVYLLSGEKEKAGEAFRQAAARGNRDASDYLCN
;
A
#
# COMPACT_ATOMS: atom_id res chain seq x y z
N MET A 1 3.05 -15.29 2.70
CA MET A 1 3.45 -14.19 1.79
C MET A 1 3.97 -14.68 0.42
N LYS A 2 3.37 -15.71 -0.18
CA LYS A 2 3.37 -15.88 -1.63
C LYS A 2 1.95 -16.30 -2.04
N GLU A 3 1.42 -15.63 -3.05
CA GLU A 3 0.30 -16.04 -3.90
C GLU A 3 -1.09 -16.24 -3.25
N LYS A 4 -1.96 -15.24 -3.39
CA LYS A 4 -3.06 -15.21 -4.39
C LYS A 4 -3.82 -13.87 -4.29
N SER A 5 -4.70 -13.62 -5.26
CA SER A 5 -5.71 -12.53 -5.33
C SER A 5 -5.25 -11.06 -5.42
N LEU A 6 -4.06 -10.75 -5.96
CA LEU A 6 -3.46 -9.39 -6.06
C LEU A 6 -4.15 -8.37 -7.01
N GLY A 7 -5.48 -8.38 -7.13
CA GLY A 7 -6.24 -7.37 -7.87
C GLY A 7 -7.59 -7.07 -7.23
N LEU A 8 -8.36 -8.12 -6.90
CA LEU A 8 -9.48 -7.94 -5.96
C LEU A 8 -8.96 -7.65 -4.55
N MET A 9 -7.84 -8.25 -4.09
CA MET A 9 -7.14 -7.79 -2.88
C MET A 9 -6.41 -6.46 -3.08
N SER A 10 -6.20 -5.90 -4.27
CA SER A 10 -5.69 -4.51 -4.31
C SER A 10 -6.81 -3.51 -4.02
N PHE A 11 -8.05 -3.82 -4.42
CA PHE A 11 -9.21 -3.02 -4.06
C PHE A 11 -9.76 -3.37 -2.67
N ILE A 12 -9.82 -4.65 -2.29
CA ILE A 12 -10.18 -5.11 -0.94
C ILE A 12 -9.08 -4.79 0.04
N THR A 13 -7.78 -4.79 -0.28
CA THR A 13 -6.73 -4.24 0.62
C THR A 13 -6.62 -2.72 0.52
N LEU A 14 -7.36 -2.00 -0.34
CA LEU A 14 -7.51 -0.54 -0.26
C LEU A 14 -8.76 -0.13 0.53
N PHE A 15 -9.90 -0.78 0.26
CA PHE A 15 -11.12 -0.65 1.06
C PHE A 15 -10.89 -1.20 2.47
N ALA A 16 -10.16 -2.31 2.59
CA ALA A 16 -9.54 -2.70 3.83
C ALA A 16 -8.41 -1.74 4.21
N LEU A 17 -7.48 -1.22 3.39
CA LEU A 17 -6.55 -0.19 3.93
C LEU A 17 -7.28 0.98 4.57
N VAL A 18 -8.52 1.28 4.21
CA VAL A 18 -9.28 2.33 4.88
C VAL A 18 -10.18 1.79 6.02
N VAL A 19 -10.69 0.56 5.95
CA VAL A 19 -11.36 -0.14 7.07
C VAL A 19 -10.36 -0.72 8.10
N VAL A 20 -9.06 -0.74 7.77
CA VAL A 20 -7.90 -1.32 8.47
C VAL A 20 -6.84 -0.26 8.76
N LEU A 21 -6.79 0.91 8.11
CA LEU A 21 -6.23 2.14 8.74
C LEU A 21 -7.29 2.81 9.60
N GLY A 22 -8.57 2.62 9.28
CA GLY A 22 -9.67 2.66 10.24
C GLY A 22 -9.34 1.70 11.38
N ALA A 23 -9.53 0.38 11.22
CA ALA A 23 -9.39 -0.59 12.31
C ALA A 23 -7.98 -0.77 12.91
N TYR A 24 -6.88 -0.40 12.26
CA TYR A 24 -5.58 -0.24 12.94
C TYR A 24 -5.48 1.12 13.61
N GLY A 25 -6.08 2.19 13.10
CA GLY A 25 -6.33 3.38 13.94
C GLY A 25 -7.06 2.98 15.23
N LEU A 26 -8.07 2.10 15.12
CA LEU A 26 -8.83 1.56 16.26
C LEU A 26 -8.05 0.57 17.13
N SER A 27 -7.18 -0.27 16.55
CA SER A 27 -6.45 -1.35 17.25
C SER A 27 -5.07 -0.91 17.78
N PHE A 28 -4.45 0.08 17.13
CA PHE A 28 -3.31 0.83 17.66
C PHE A 28 -3.77 1.70 18.84
N ALA A 29 -4.95 2.31 18.72
CA ALA A 29 -5.60 3.02 19.82
C ALA A 29 -5.95 2.11 21.02
N ALA A 30 -6.42 0.89 20.77
CA ALA A 30 -6.88 -0.05 21.81
C ALA A 30 -5.81 -0.50 22.83
N ASN A 31 -4.53 -0.16 22.63
CA ASN A 31 -3.43 -0.46 23.57
C ASN A 31 -2.95 0.76 24.38
N MET A 32 -3.60 1.91 24.24
CA MET A 32 -3.10 3.18 24.78
C MET A 32 -3.68 3.48 26.16
N LYS A 33 -2.94 4.20 27.02
CA LYS A 33 -3.35 4.42 28.40
C LYS A 33 -2.95 5.80 28.92
N GLU A 34 -3.93 6.46 29.53
CA GLU A 34 -3.91 7.80 30.15
C GLU A 34 -3.68 8.98 29.19
N MET A 35 -4.69 9.84 29.02
CA MET A 35 -4.57 11.29 29.27
C MET A 35 -5.93 12.02 29.30
N LYS A 36 -5.97 13.18 29.95
CA LYS A 36 -7.21 13.91 30.32
C LYS A 36 -7.77 14.83 29.23
N ASP A 37 -9.02 14.56 28.88
CA ASP A 37 -10.12 15.51 28.64
C ASP A 37 -9.78 17.00 28.41
N LYS A 38 -9.79 17.43 27.14
CA LYS A 38 -10.26 18.77 26.69
C LYS A 38 -10.86 18.68 25.27
N GLY A 39 -12.14 19.00 25.14
CA GLY A 39 -12.90 18.81 23.89
C GLY A 39 -12.78 19.90 22.82
N GLY A 40 -13.34 19.60 21.65
CA GLY A 40 -13.50 20.50 20.50
C GLY A 40 -13.70 19.72 19.21
N SER A 41 -14.97 19.60 18.77
CA SER A 41 -15.50 18.67 17.74
C SER A 41 -15.40 17.17 18.12
N ASP A 42 -16.49 16.63 18.67
CA ASP A 42 -16.65 15.30 19.28
C ASP A 42 -16.44 14.04 18.39
N LEU A 43 -15.67 14.08 17.30
CA LEU A 43 -15.41 12.89 16.45
C LEU A 43 -13.97 12.88 15.90
N ASP A 44 -13.16 11.89 16.28
CA ASP A 44 -11.77 11.71 15.82
C ASP A 44 -11.64 11.06 14.46
N ILE A 45 -12.56 10.14 14.16
CA ILE A 45 -12.61 9.37 12.91
C ILE A 45 -14.04 9.48 12.37
N VAL A 46 -14.19 9.89 11.10
CA VAL A 46 -15.49 9.98 10.42
C VAL A 46 -15.41 9.33 9.05
N ILE A 47 -16.06 8.18 8.91
CA ILE A 47 -16.25 7.45 7.65
C ILE A 47 -17.62 7.82 7.10
N LYS A 48 -17.67 8.29 5.85
CA LYS A 48 -18.89 8.65 5.13
C LYS A 48 -19.07 7.74 3.93
N ILE A 49 -20.25 7.14 3.79
CA ILE A 49 -20.61 6.29 2.65
C ILE A 49 -21.82 6.90 1.95
N SER A 50 -21.67 7.25 0.67
CA SER A 50 -22.76 7.66 -0.21
C SER A 50 -23.05 6.55 -1.22
N ARG A 51 -24.27 6.49 -1.76
CA ARG A 51 -24.63 5.61 -2.90
C ARG A 51 -24.31 4.11 -2.66
N LEU A 52 -24.52 3.60 -1.44
CA LEU A 52 -24.12 2.25 -1.00
C LEU A 52 -24.44 1.16 -2.05
N ASP A 53 -25.66 1.08 -2.57
CA ASP A 53 -26.03 0.06 -3.56
C ASP A 53 -25.18 0.08 -4.83
N LYS A 54 -24.76 1.28 -5.28
CA LYS A 54 -23.84 1.41 -6.42
C LYS A 54 -22.45 0.88 -6.07
N ALA A 55 -21.96 1.13 -4.86
CA ALA A 55 -20.69 0.58 -4.39
C ALA A 55 -20.74 -0.96 -4.37
N LEU A 56 -21.81 -1.53 -3.81
CA LEU A 56 -21.96 -2.98 -3.71
C LEU A 56 -22.13 -3.66 -5.08
N ALA A 57 -22.92 -3.07 -5.98
CA ALA A 57 -23.05 -3.55 -7.36
C ALA A 57 -21.72 -3.54 -8.12
N ILE A 58 -20.87 -2.51 -7.93
CA ILE A 58 -19.55 -2.45 -8.55
C ILE A 58 -18.63 -3.56 -7.99
N ILE A 59 -18.68 -3.84 -6.68
CA ILE A 59 -17.92 -4.94 -6.07
C ILE A 59 -18.38 -6.31 -6.59
N ASP A 60 -19.70 -6.51 -6.71
CA ASP A 60 -20.28 -7.73 -7.31
C ASP A 60 -19.81 -7.89 -8.78
N ASP A 61 -19.87 -6.83 -9.59
CA ASP A 61 -19.38 -6.79 -10.97
C ASP A 61 -17.88 -7.07 -11.10
N PHE A 62 -17.07 -6.74 -10.08
CA PHE A 62 -15.64 -7.05 -10.07
C PHE A 62 -15.38 -8.52 -9.79
N ALA A 63 -16.08 -9.13 -8.83
CA ALA A 63 -15.91 -10.54 -8.48
C ALA A 63 -16.48 -11.49 -9.55
N ALA A 64 -17.61 -11.14 -10.19
CA ALA A 64 -18.25 -11.95 -11.22
C ALA A 64 -17.41 -12.15 -12.51
N ALA A 65 -16.23 -11.52 -12.60
CA ALA A 65 -15.35 -11.57 -13.77
C ALA A 65 -14.20 -12.59 -13.66
N GLU A 66 -14.04 -13.32 -12.55
CA GLU A 66 -13.02 -14.37 -12.44
C GLU A 66 -13.49 -15.69 -13.11
N PRO A 67 -12.77 -16.22 -14.13
CA PRO A 67 -13.19 -17.44 -14.80
C PRO A 67 -13.10 -18.66 -13.87
N GLY A 68 -14.23 -19.33 -13.64
CA GLY A 68 -14.28 -20.63 -12.97
C GLY A 68 -14.66 -20.62 -11.48
N GLN A 69 -14.94 -19.46 -10.87
CA GLN A 69 -15.58 -19.42 -9.54
C GLN A 69 -17.12 -19.50 -9.68
N PRO A 70 -17.83 -20.14 -8.72
CA PRO A 70 -19.29 -20.13 -8.70
C PRO A 70 -19.83 -18.71 -8.44
N LEU A 71 -20.92 -18.32 -9.12
CA LEU A 71 -21.53 -17.00 -8.97
C LEU A 71 -22.21 -16.84 -7.59
N GLY A 72 -21.45 -16.41 -6.59
CA GLY A 72 -21.95 -15.80 -5.37
C GLY A 72 -21.73 -14.28 -5.39
N SER A 73 -22.68 -13.50 -4.89
CA SER A 73 -22.45 -12.06 -4.67
C SER A 73 -21.50 -11.88 -3.48
N PRO A 74 -20.29 -11.31 -3.66
CA PRO A 74 -19.35 -11.06 -2.56
C PRO A 74 -19.93 -10.11 -1.49
N THR A 75 -20.93 -9.30 -1.83
CA THR A 75 -21.57 -8.35 -0.91
C THR A 75 -22.86 -8.89 -0.27
N LEU A 76 -23.23 -10.15 -0.52
CA LEU A 76 -24.43 -10.78 0.04
C LEU A 76 -24.46 -10.77 1.57
N LEU A 77 -23.32 -11.02 2.23
CA LEU A 77 -23.20 -10.97 3.69
C LEU A 77 -23.58 -9.58 4.23
N LEU A 78 -23.06 -8.51 3.61
CA LEU A 78 -23.34 -7.15 4.04
C LEU A 78 -24.81 -6.76 3.81
N ARG A 79 -25.41 -7.18 2.69
CA ARG A 79 -26.86 -6.99 2.46
C ARG A 79 -27.71 -7.78 3.46
N GLY A 80 -27.25 -8.96 3.89
CA GLY A 80 -27.86 -9.74 4.96
C GLY A 80 -27.80 -9.02 6.31
N MET A 81 -26.63 -8.50 6.69
CA MET A 81 -26.43 -7.71 7.92
C MET A 81 -27.33 -6.47 7.94
N LEU A 82 -27.44 -5.73 6.83
CA LEU A 82 -28.31 -4.56 6.72
C LEU A 82 -29.81 -4.91 6.63
N GLN A 83 -30.15 -6.19 6.52
CA GLN A 83 -31.51 -6.70 6.26
C GLN A 83 -32.14 -6.08 5.01
N GLY A 84 -31.39 -6.13 3.91
CA GLY A 84 -31.67 -5.40 2.68
C GLY A 84 -31.22 -3.93 2.76
N THR A 85 -31.19 -3.25 1.62
CA THR A 85 -30.76 -1.84 1.52
C THR A 85 -31.88 -0.90 1.08
N ASP A 86 -33.02 -1.42 0.62
CA ASP A 86 -34.14 -0.62 0.09
C ASP A 86 -34.73 0.39 1.09
N TRP A 87 -34.61 0.13 2.40
CA TRP A 87 -35.10 1.02 3.45
C TRP A 87 -34.19 2.24 3.70
N ILE A 88 -32.93 2.16 3.31
CA ILE A 88 -31.91 3.21 3.49
C ILE A 88 -32.24 4.41 2.58
N ASP A 89 -31.86 5.62 3.02
CA ASP A 89 -31.94 6.84 2.21
C ASP A 89 -30.65 7.06 1.40
N PRO A 90 -30.68 6.86 0.06
CA PRO A 90 -29.50 7.02 -0.78
C PRO A 90 -29.11 8.48 -1.04
N THR A 91 -29.94 9.45 -0.61
CA THR A 91 -29.67 10.89 -0.76
C THR A 91 -28.83 11.45 0.39
N ARG A 92 -28.72 10.71 1.49
CA ARG A 92 -27.97 11.06 2.69
C ARG A 92 -26.77 10.12 2.89
N LEU A 93 -25.84 10.54 3.73
CA LEU A 93 -24.64 9.77 4.01
C LEU A 93 -24.89 8.81 5.17
N ILE A 94 -24.51 7.54 4.99
CA ILE A 94 -24.22 6.66 6.13
C ILE A 94 -22.94 7.19 6.77
N VAL A 95 -22.96 7.38 8.08
CA VAL A 95 -21.81 7.89 8.83
C VAL A 95 -21.43 6.86 9.88
N ILE A 96 -20.24 6.28 9.75
CA ILE A 96 -19.59 5.57 10.85
C ILE A 96 -18.61 6.56 11.46
N ALA A 97 -18.63 6.73 12.77
CA ALA A 97 -17.71 7.65 13.43
C ALA A 97 -17.31 7.16 14.81
N GLY A 98 -16.17 7.63 15.31
CA GLY A 98 -15.71 7.28 16.65
C GLY A 98 -14.70 8.23 17.25
N ASN A 99 -14.52 8.07 18.55
CA ASN A 99 -13.59 8.81 19.41
C ASN A 99 -12.64 7.86 20.12
N LEU A 100 -11.44 8.36 20.41
CA LEU A 100 -10.52 7.72 21.31
C LEU A 100 -10.65 8.33 22.72
N VAL A 101 -11.32 7.61 23.61
CA VAL A 101 -11.55 8.02 25.01
C VAL A 101 -10.83 7.03 25.92
N ASP A 102 -9.89 7.51 26.74
CA ASP A 102 -9.10 6.70 27.69
C ASP A 102 -8.42 5.45 27.08
N GLY A 103 -8.06 5.49 25.79
CA GLY A 103 -7.47 4.35 25.08
C GLY A 103 -8.48 3.33 24.54
N GLN A 104 -9.78 3.57 24.72
CA GLN A 104 -10.84 2.80 24.08
C GLN A 104 -11.44 3.59 22.92
N LEU A 105 -11.74 2.88 21.83
CA LEU A 105 -12.61 3.42 20.81
C LEU A 105 -14.06 3.36 21.29
N GLU A 106 -14.71 4.51 21.31
CA GLU A 106 -16.18 4.59 21.23
C GLU A 106 -16.57 4.79 19.77
N ALA A 107 -17.30 3.85 19.16
CA ALA A 107 -17.70 3.96 17.75
C ALA A 107 -19.16 3.62 17.49
N ALA A 108 -19.78 4.43 16.64
CA ALA A 108 -21.18 4.33 16.25
C ALA A 108 -21.35 4.35 14.74
N ALA A 109 -22.46 3.79 14.27
CA ALA A 109 -22.94 3.93 12.90
C ALA A 109 -24.31 4.62 12.90
N LEU A 110 -24.45 5.63 12.04
CA LEU A 110 -25.69 6.33 11.73
C LEU A 110 -26.09 5.97 10.29
N ILE A 111 -27.24 5.31 10.15
CA ILE A 111 -27.82 4.95 8.85
C ILE A 111 -29.12 5.75 8.64
N PRO A 112 -29.16 6.69 7.66
CA PRO A 112 -30.39 7.41 7.33
C PRO A 112 -31.38 6.50 6.59
N PHE A 113 -32.69 6.68 6.81
CA PHE A 113 -33.72 5.83 6.21
C PHE A 113 -34.84 6.62 5.52
N ARG A 114 -35.43 6.00 4.48
CA ARG A 114 -36.67 6.47 3.83
C ARG A 114 -37.91 6.00 4.59
N HIS A 115 -37.84 4.79 5.12
CA HIS A 115 -38.84 4.17 5.97
C HIS A 115 -38.15 3.29 7.02
N PRO A 116 -38.70 3.16 8.24
CA PRO A 116 -38.08 2.37 9.29
C PRO A 116 -38.01 0.88 8.94
N ASN A 117 -36.98 0.20 9.43
CA ASN A 117 -36.81 -1.25 9.36
C ASN A 117 -36.74 -1.81 10.78
N GLU A 118 -37.85 -2.41 11.24
CA GLU A 118 -37.98 -2.91 12.62
C GLU A 118 -37.13 -4.17 12.87
N GLY A 119 -36.88 -4.98 11.84
CA GLY A 119 -35.94 -6.09 11.90
C GLY A 119 -34.52 -5.60 12.16
N PHE A 120 -34.05 -4.65 11.35
CA PHE A 120 -32.72 -4.04 11.54
C PHE A 120 -32.61 -3.37 12.93
N GLN A 121 -33.64 -2.60 13.31
CA GLN A 121 -33.68 -1.92 14.59
C GLN A 121 -33.59 -2.90 15.78
N SER A 122 -34.33 -4.01 15.74
CA SER A 122 -34.35 -4.99 16.83
C SER A 122 -33.05 -5.80 16.90
N THR A 123 -32.52 -6.26 15.76
CA THR A 123 -31.27 -7.03 15.70
C THR A 123 -30.05 -6.25 16.22
N TYR A 124 -29.94 -4.97 15.89
CA TYR A 124 -28.81 -4.12 16.32
C TYR A 124 -29.12 -3.25 17.55
N GLN A 125 -30.29 -3.43 18.17
CA GLN A 125 -30.79 -2.59 19.28
C GLN A 125 -30.72 -1.08 18.97
N ALA A 126 -30.93 -0.71 17.70
CA ALA A 126 -30.61 0.62 17.21
C ALA A 126 -31.56 1.70 17.75
N ILE A 127 -30.97 2.82 18.17
CA ILE A 127 -31.69 4.01 18.60
C ILE A 127 -32.32 4.66 17.36
N LYS A 128 -33.65 4.71 17.34
CA LYS A 128 -34.43 5.35 16.27
C LYS A 128 -34.46 6.87 16.46
N GLY A 129 -33.82 7.59 15.54
CA GLY A 129 -34.05 9.02 15.32
C GLY A 129 -35.29 9.28 14.45
N PRO A 130 -35.54 10.53 14.05
CA PRO A 130 -36.68 10.88 13.19
C PRO A 130 -36.61 10.22 11.79
N ASP A 131 -35.41 10.20 11.20
CA ASP A 131 -35.12 9.78 9.83
C ASP A 131 -33.80 9.00 9.70
N TYR A 132 -33.31 8.43 10.82
CA TYR A 132 -32.09 7.62 10.90
C TYR A 132 -32.12 6.61 12.05
N TYR A 133 -31.30 5.57 11.95
CA TYR A 133 -30.90 4.71 13.07
C TYR A 133 -29.48 5.05 13.53
N LEU A 134 -29.23 4.95 14.82
CA LEU A 134 -27.91 5.06 15.44
C LEU A 134 -27.66 3.83 16.33
N PHE A 135 -26.53 3.16 16.17
CA PHE A 135 -26.15 1.98 16.96
C PHE A 135 -24.63 1.91 17.16
N GLY A 136 -24.19 1.26 18.23
CA GLY A 136 -22.77 1.01 18.47
C GLY A 136 -22.19 -0.08 17.59
N LEU A 137 -20.91 0.04 17.26
CA LEU A 137 -20.16 -0.99 16.54
C LEU A 137 -19.53 -2.05 17.46
N LEU A 138 -19.44 -1.77 18.76
CA LEU A 138 -18.93 -2.70 19.77
C LEU A 138 -20.04 -3.10 20.77
N PRO A 139 -20.04 -4.35 21.29
CA PRO A 139 -21.05 -4.79 22.24
C PRO A 139 -21.15 -3.89 23.48
N GLY A 140 -22.36 -3.43 23.79
CA GLY A 140 -22.64 -2.57 24.95
C GLY A 140 -22.49 -1.06 24.71
N GLN A 141 -21.91 -0.61 23.58
CA GLN A 141 -21.79 0.81 23.25
C GLN A 141 -23.10 1.39 22.68
N ASN A 142 -24.13 1.53 23.52
CA ASN A 142 -25.42 2.11 23.12
C ASN A 142 -25.73 3.46 23.80
N ASP A 143 -24.84 4.00 24.63
CA ASP A 143 -24.94 5.39 25.09
C ASP A 143 -23.84 6.23 24.42
N PHE A 144 -24.24 7.34 23.79
CA PHE A 144 -23.34 8.21 23.05
C PHE A 144 -23.51 9.67 23.51
N PRO A 145 -22.42 10.42 23.71
CA PRO A 145 -22.49 11.84 24.05
C PRO A 145 -23.42 12.62 23.12
N ARG A 146 -24.19 13.56 23.68
CA ARG A 146 -25.20 14.32 22.92
C ARG A 146 -24.59 15.13 21.78
N ALA A 147 -23.36 15.64 21.96
CA ALA A 147 -22.66 16.41 20.94
C ALA A 147 -22.03 15.52 19.86
N ALA A 148 -21.42 14.38 20.19
CA ALA A 148 -21.05 13.33 19.22
C ALA A 148 -22.24 12.92 18.32
N ARG A 149 -23.41 12.66 18.90
CA ARG A 149 -24.65 12.38 18.14
C ARG A 149 -25.06 13.51 17.21
N ALA A 150 -24.96 14.77 17.67
CA ALA A 150 -25.27 15.93 16.83
C ALA A 150 -24.25 16.09 15.67
N ALA A 151 -22.96 15.81 15.92
CA ALA A 151 -21.91 15.82 14.92
C ALA A 151 -22.16 14.75 13.84
N MET A 152 -22.51 13.52 14.21
CA MET A 152 -22.89 12.46 13.25
C MET A 152 -24.12 12.84 12.41
N VAL A 153 -25.16 13.42 13.02
CA VAL A 153 -26.37 13.87 12.29
C VAL A 153 -26.03 15.00 11.31
N SER A 154 -25.10 15.90 11.68
CA SER A 154 -24.59 16.95 10.79
C SER A 154 -23.80 16.35 9.61
N ALA A 155 -22.87 15.43 9.89
CA ALA A 155 -22.10 14.70 8.89
C ALA A 155 -23.01 13.92 7.92
N ALA A 156 -24.10 13.31 8.42
CA ALA A 156 -25.08 12.56 7.62
C ALA A 156 -25.96 13.44 6.71
N ARG A 157 -25.85 14.77 6.83
CA ARG A 157 -26.52 15.78 6.00
C ARG A 157 -25.54 16.56 5.13
N ALA A 158 -24.23 16.33 5.27
CA ALA A 158 -23.22 16.94 4.43
C ALA A 158 -23.31 16.41 2.99
N THR A 159 -22.95 17.24 2.03
CA THR A 159 -22.73 16.80 0.64
C THR A 159 -21.28 16.34 0.48
N THR A 160 -21.06 15.11 0.01
CA THR A 160 -19.75 14.67 -0.46
C THR A 160 -19.82 14.34 -1.96
N THR A 161 -18.74 14.63 -2.68
CA THR A 161 -18.55 14.15 -4.04
C THR A 161 -18.15 12.68 -4.06
N ALA A 162 -17.47 12.16 -3.04
CA ALA A 162 -16.98 10.79 -3.02
C ALA A 162 -18.08 9.74 -2.78
N MET A 163 -17.85 8.50 -3.22
CA MET A 163 -18.71 7.37 -2.85
C MET A 163 -18.41 6.89 -1.43
N PHE A 164 -17.15 6.96 -1.04
CA PHE A 164 -16.65 6.61 0.28
C PHE A 164 -15.56 7.60 0.67
N SER A 165 -15.59 8.15 1.88
CA SER A 165 -14.51 8.98 2.41
C SER A 165 -14.26 8.72 3.88
N VAL A 166 -13.02 8.93 4.33
CA VAL A 166 -12.61 8.85 5.73
C VAL A 166 -11.85 10.10 6.10
N GLU A 167 -12.28 10.75 7.17
CA GLU A 167 -11.68 11.94 7.76
C GLU A 167 -11.10 11.56 9.12
N LEU A 168 -9.87 11.97 9.38
CA LEU A 168 -9.12 11.70 10.60
C LEU A 168 -8.64 13.02 11.20
N ALA A 169 -8.96 13.28 12.47
CA ALA A 169 -8.41 14.38 13.25
C ALA A 169 -6.97 14.06 13.66
N ALA A 170 -6.04 14.15 12.70
CA ALA A 170 -4.66 13.65 12.80
C ALA A 170 -3.95 14.13 14.06
N GLY A 171 -4.00 15.44 14.35
CA GLY A 171 -3.39 16.01 15.55
C GLY A 171 -3.93 15.41 16.85
N ARG A 172 -5.23 15.13 16.97
CA ARG A 172 -5.80 14.51 18.20
C ARG A 172 -5.40 13.04 18.32
N LEU A 173 -5.45 12.28 17.22
CA LEU A 173 -5.04 10.88 17.18
C LEU A 173 -3.55 10.70 17.51
N LEU A 174 -2.69 11.58 17.00
CA LEU A 174 -1.26 11.59 17.31
C LEU A 174 -1.00 11.99 18.76
N ASN A 175 -1.65 13.02 19.29
CA ASN A 175 -1.51 13.42 20.69
C ASN A 175 -1.96 12.32 21.67
N ALA A 176 -2.99 11.55 21.33
CA ALA A 176 -3.39 10.37 22.11
C ALA A 176 -2.33 9.25 22.07
N ALA A 177 -1.56 9.14 20.99
CA ALA A 177 -0.56 8.08 20.76
C ALA A 177 0.88 8.45 21.16
N ASP A 178 1.13 9.73 21.38
CA ASP A 178 2.45 10.36 21.47
C ASP A 178 3.40 9.65 22.44
N GLU A 179 2.95 9.38 23.67
CA GLU A 179 3.74 8.71 24.69
C GLU A 179 4.17 7.27 24.32
N GLN A 180 3.30 6.52 23.64
CA GLN A 180 3.64 5.15 23.23
C GLN A 180 4.52 5.12 21.99
N ILE A 181 4.26 6.01 21.02
CA ILE A 181 5.09 6.16 19.83
C ILE A 181 6.50 6.59 20.24
N LYS A 182 6.65 7.60 21.11
CA LYS A 182 7.95 8.04 21.65
C LYS A 182 8.69 6.92 22.37
N LYS A 183 8.01 6.16 23.24
CA LYS A 183 8.63 4.98 23.91
C LYS A 183 9.07 3.90 22.91
N GLY A 184 8.34 3.69 21.81
CA GLY A 184 8.72 2.77 20.74
C GLY A 184 9.93 3.27 19.95
N ILE A 185 9.98 4.56 19.62
CA ILE A 185 11.08 5.22 18.91
C ILE A 185 12.37 5.18 19.75
N ASN A 186 12.33 5.58 21.02
CA ASN A 186 13.52 5.57 21.89
C ASN A 186 14.12 4.16 22.04
N ARG A 187 13.27 3.13 22.14
CA ARG A 187 13.71 1.72 22.20
C ARG A 187 14.41 1.25 20.93
N LEU A 188 14.11 1.82 19.77
CA LEU A 188 14.86 1.54 18.54
C LEU A 188 16.28 2.11 18.63
N GLY A 189 16.44 3.32 19.17
CA GLY A 189 17.75 3.93 19.40
C GLY A 189 18.67 3.19 20.38
N GLU A 190 18.07 2.49 21.36
CA GLU A 190 18.76 1.65 22.33
C GLU A 190 19.26 0.30 21.77
N LEU A 191 18.87 -0.08 20.54
CA LEU A 191 19.28 -1.36 19.96
C LEU A 191 20.79 -1.40 19.62
N PRO A 192 21.47 -2.54 19.84
CA PRO A 192 22.82 -2.77 19.34
C PRO A 192 22.91 -2.56 17.82
N ARG A 193 24.07 -2.08 17.35
CA ARG A 193 24.30 -1.79 15.92
C ARG A 193 24.11 -3.04 15.04
N GLU A 194 24.43 -4.19 15.61
CA GLU A 194 24.36 -5.52 14.99
C GLU A 194 22.92 -5.98 14.73
N THR A 195 21.91 -5.33 15.32
CA THR A 195 20.49 -5.72 15.16
C THR A 195 19.95 -5.45 13.74
N LEU A 196 20.62 -4.58 12.97
CA LEU A 196 20.25 -4.21 11.60
C LEU A 196 21.42 -4.43 10.64
N GLU A 197 21.78 -5.70 10.41
CA GLU A 197 22.82 -6.08 9.44
C GLU A 197 22.55 -5.46 8.06
N GLY A 198 23.53 -4.71 7.53
CA GLY A 198 23.43 -4.00 6.25
C GLY A 198 22.50 -2.77 6.24
N GLY A 199 21.91 -2.39 7.38
CA GLY A 199 21.03 -1.24 7.53
C GLY A 199 21.71 0.03 8.09
N PRO A 200 21.03 1.19 8.06
CA PRO A 200 21.48 2.38 8.76
C PRO A 200 21.45 2.17 10.29
N PRO A 201 22.30 2.90 11.06
CA PRO A 201 22.36 2.78 12.51
C PRO A 201 20.99 2.97 13.20
N PRO A 202 20.69 2.22 14.29
CA PRO A 202 19.40 2.36 14.98
C PRO A 202 19.12 3.79 15.50
N GLN A 203 20.16 4.53 15.90
CA GLN A 203 20.04 5.94 16.32
C GLN A 203 19.65 6.88 15.15
N ASP A 204 20.03 6.56 13.92
CA ASP A 204 19.71 7.36 12.74
C ASP A 204 18.25 7.12 12.30
N ILE A 205 17.75 5.91 12.54
CA ILE A 205 16.34 5.54 12.37
C ILE A 205 15.47 6.20 13.47
N GLU A 206 15.93 6.19 14.73
CA GLU A 206 15.28 6.91 15.84
C GLU A 206 15.13 8.41 15.52
N GLU A 207 16.21 9.04 15.04
CA GLU A 207 16.22 10.46 14.66
C GLU A 207 15.28 10.74 13.49
N MET A 208 15.30 9.92 12.43
CA MET A 208 14.36 10.02 11.31
C MET A 208 12.91 9.92 11.79
N LEU A 209 12.56 8.88 12.56
CA LEU A 209 11.20 8.66 13.03
C LEU A 209 10.74 9.78 13.97
N SER A 210 11.64 10.30 14.81
CA SER A 210 11.39 11.47 15.66
C SER A 210 11.09 12.72 14.83
N ASN A 211 11.82 12.96 13.75
CA ASN A 211 11.60 14.12 12.88
C ASN A 211 10.33 13.96 12.03
N LEU A 212 10.01 12.75 11.56
CA LEU A 212 8.73 12.45 10.91
C LEU A 212 7.55 12.64 11.87
N LEU A 213 7.68 12.27 13.15
CA LEU A 213 6.63 12.51 14.15
C LEU A 213 6.40 14.01 14.40
N LYS A 214 7.45 14.83 14.48
CA LYS A 214 7.34 16.31 14.57
C LYS A 214 6.65 16.94 13.35
N MET A 215 6.76 16.33 12.17
CA MET A 215 6.03 16.76 10.98
C MET A 215 4.57 16.30 11.04
N ALA A 216 4.33 15.06 11.48
CA ALA A 216 2.98 14.52 11.64
C ALA A 216 2.15 15.32 12.65
N ASP A 217 2.73 15.78 13.76
CA ASP A 217 2.07 16.62 14.78
C ASP A 217 1.61 17.99 14.23
N GLN A 218 2.19 18.47 13.11
CA GLN A 218 1.74 19.67 12.42
C GLN A 218 0.50 19.43 11.53
N LEU A 219 0.07 18.17 11.34
CA LEU A 219 -1.13 17.83 10.59
C LEU A 219 -2.40 17.96 11.44
N TYR A 220 -3.33 18.78 10.97
CA TYR A 220 -4.64 18.97 11.59
C TYR A 220 -5.63 17.88 11.14
N GLU A 221 -5.71 17.63 9.83
CA GLU A 221 -6.70 16.76 9.21
C GLU A 221 -6.08 15.90 8.10
N LEU A 222 -6.50 14.64 8.03
CA LEU A 222 -6.24 13.75 6.89
C LEU A 222 -7.58 13.28 6.33
N GLN A 223 -7.78 13.40 5.02
CA GLN A 223 -8.97 12.91 4.33
C GLN A 223 -8.58 11.93 3.21
N PHE A 224 -9.25 10.79 3.18
CA PHE A 224 -9.15 9.78 2.14
C PHE A 224 -10.50 9.69 1.44
N GLY A 225 -10.50 9.49 0.12
CA GLY A 225 -11.70 9.41 -0.69
C GLY A 225 -11.58 8.39 -1.82
N LEU A 226 -12.69 7.75 -2.13
CA LEU A 226 -12.82 6.74 -3.16
C LEU A 226 -14.15 6.97 -3.89
N ASP A 227 -14.12 7.10 -5.22
CA ASP A 227 -15.32 7.29 -6.02
C ASP A 227 -15.24 6.56 -7.37
N PHE A 228 -16.42 6.30 -7.92
CA PHE A 228 -16.64 5.67 -9.20
C PHE A 228 -17.49 6.59 -10.08
N ILE A 229 -16.83 7.50 -10.80
CA ILE A 229 -17.45 8.47 -11.72
C ILE A 229 -17.16 8.03 -13.15
N ASP A 230 -18.18 8.03 -14.02
CA ASP A 230 -18.03 7.84 -15.48
C ASP A 230 -17.16 6.63 -15.90
N LYS A 231 -17.34 5.50 -15.20
CA LYS A 231 -16.57 4.25 -15.38
C LYS A 231 -15.08 4.37 -15.08
N ARG A 232 -14.65 5.40 -14.33
CA ARG A 232 -13.31 5.54 -13.75
C ARG A 232 -13.36 5.35 -12.24
N LEU A 233 -12.36 4.65 -11.72
CA LEU A 233 -12.03 4.64 -10.30
C LEU A 233 -11.20 5.90 -10.03
N ILE A 234 -11.56 6.65 -8.99
CA ILE A 234 -10.84 7.82 -8.50
C ILE A 234 -10.52 7.58 -7.02
N PHE A 235 -9.24 7.67 -6.67
CA PHE A 235 -8.76 7.74 -5.30
C PHE A 235 -8.27 9.16 -5.03
N SER A 236 -8.67 9.74 -3.91
CA SER A 236 -8.17 11.03 -3.43
C SER A 236 -7.60 10.88 -2.03
N PHE A 237 -6.45 11.51 -1.79
CA PHE A 237 -5.87 11.71 -0.48
C PHE A 237 -5.62 13.21 -0.30
N GLU A 238 -5.93 13.70 0.89
CA GLU A 238 -5.76 15.08 1.27
C GLU A 238 -5.16 15.15 2.67
N ALA A 239 -4.18 16.03 2.85
CA ALA A 239 -3.54 16.29 4.12
C ALA A 239 -3.51 17.80 4.36
N THR A 240 -4.00 18.23 5.52
CA THR A 240 -4.08 19.63 5.93
C THR A 240 -3.20 19.83 7.16
N ALA A 241 -2.16 20.65 7.02
CA ALA A 241 -1.34 21.15 8.11
C ALA A 241 -2.03 22.33 8.81
N ALA A 242 -1.74 22.54 10.10
CA ALA A 242 -2.28 23.67 10.84
C ALA A 242 -1.71 25.00 10.35
N ASP A 243 -2.54 26.03 10.25
CA ASP A 243 -2.13 27.36 9.77
C ASP A 243 -0.96 27.94 10.57
N GLY A 244 0.04 28.49 9.88
CA GLY A 244 1.23 29.08 10.48
C GLY A 244 2.30 28.08 10.95
N THR A 245 2.15 26.78 10.66
CA THR A 245 3.21 25.77 10.87
C THR A 245 4.23 25.76 9.73
N GLU A 246 5.43 25.25 9.99
CA GLU A 246 6.48 25.07 8.98
C GLU A 246 6.03 24.15 7.85
N LEU A 247 5.29 23.09 8.17
CA LEU A 247 4.71 22.17 7.19
C LEU A 247 3.68 22.87 6.28
N ALA A 248 2.83 23.74 6.83
CA ALA A 248 1.88 24.53 6.03
C ALA A 248 2.58 25.48 5.04
N ASP A 249 3.72 26.03 5.44
CA ASP A 249 4.59 26.88 4.62
C ASP A 249 5.41 26.11 3.57
N THR A 250 5.52 24.79 3.71
CA THR A 250 6.11 23.88 2.70
C THR A 250 5.08 23.44 1.65
N PHE A 251 3.78 23.43 1.97
CA PHE A 251 2.70 23.18 1.01
C PHE A 251 2.38 24.38 0.09
N VAL A 252 3.39 25.19 -0.25
CA VAL A 252 3.24 26.42 -1.03
C VAL A 252 3.79 26.23 -2.45
N ARG A 253 2.90 26.24 -3.45
CA ARG A 253 3.27 26.46 -4.87
C ARG A 253 4.10 27.74 -4.99
N SER A 254 5.05 27.76 -5.92
CA SER A 254 5.96 28.91 -6.09
C SER A 254 5.18 30.21 -6.30
N VAL A 255 5.73 31.30 -5.77
CA VAL A 255 5.24 32.66 -5.99
C VAL A 255 5.34 33.06 -7.48
N ASP A 256 6.15 32.36 -8.28
CA ASP A 256 6.21 32.54 -9.72
C ASP A 256 4.89 32.08 -10.39
N LYS A 257 4.05 33.06 -10.73
CA LYS A 257 2.76 32.85 -11.41
C LYS A 257 2.91 32.50 -12.90
N THR A 258 4.14 32.24 -13.37
CA THR A 258 4.43 31.97 -14.77
C THR A 258 5.07 30.59 -14.98
N SER A 259 5.02 30.11 -16.22
CA SER A 259 5.47 28.78 -16.60
C SER A 259 5.90 28.76 -18.07
N PHE A 260 7.02 28.10 -18.38
CA PHE A 260 7.48 27.83 -19.76
C PHE A 260 6.89 26.55 -20.36
N LEU A 261 6.66 25.54 -19.52
CA LEU A 261 6.32 24.17 -19.89
C LEU A 261 4.82 23.87 -19.80
N HIS A 262 3.99 24.81 -19.33
CA HIS A 262 2.54 24.60 -19.18
C HIS A 262 1.87 24.06 -20.44
N ALA A 263 2.33 24.44 -21.64
CA ALA A 263 1.81 23.95 -22.92
C ALA A 263 2.52 22.70 -23.47
N TYR A 264 3.69 22.31 -22.95
CA TYR A 264 4.47 21.20 -23.48
C TYR A 264 4.02 19.85 -22.92
N ARG A 265 3.86 18.85 -23.79
CA ARG A 265 3.44 17.49 -23.45
C ARG A 265 4.38 16.51 -24.16
N PRO A 266 5.16 15.69 -23.44
CA PRO A 266 5.88 14.59 -24.02
C PRO A 266 4.89 13.45 -24.34
N GLU A 267 5.16 12.71 -25.41
CA GLU A 267 4.34 11.56 -25.85
C GLU A 267 5.06 10.25 -25.53
N ARG A 268 5.33 10.02 -24.24
CA ARG A 268 6.01 8.82 -23.74
C ARG A 268 5.05 7.93 -22.93
N GLN A 269 5.53 6.77 -22.47
CA GLN A 269 4.75 5.82 -21.67
C GLN A 269 4.42 6.38 -20.29
N ILE A 270 5.39 7.02 -19.65
CA ILE A 270 5.28 7.69 -18.35
C ILE A 270 5.64 9.14 -18.60
N ASN A 271 4.75 10.06 -18.24
CA ASN A 271 4.99 11.49 -18.37
C ASN A 271 4.75 12.15 -17.01
N LEU A 272 5.70 12.97 -16.57
CA LEU A 272 5.61 13.77 -15.36
C LEU A 272 5.72 15.24 -15.74
N ARG A 273 4.89 16.08 -15.13
CA ARG A 273 4.92 17.53 -15.32
C ARG A 273 4.73 18.20 -13.98
N MET A 274 5.52 19.23 -13.76
CA MET A 274 5.62 19.98 -12.52
C MET A 274 5.59 21.47 -12.89
N ASN A 275 4.66 22.21 -12.30
CA ASN A 275 4.68 23.67 -12.26
C ASN A 275 5.72 24.13 -11.22
N ALA A 276 6.02 25.43 -11.18
CA ALA A 276 7.01 25.96 -10.23
C ALA A 276 6.60 25.75 -8.76
N TYR A 277 7.57 25.36 -7.92
CA TYR A 277 7.46 25.23 -6.46
C TYR A 277 8.82 25.50 -5.81
N ASP A 278 8.85 25.75 -4.50
CA ASP A 278 10.13 25.95 -3.80
C ASP A 278 10.83 24.60 -3.56
N VAL A 279 11.69 24.22 -4.52
CA VAL A 279 12.46 22.98 -4.45
C VAL A 279 13.39 22.97 -3.24
N SER A 280 13.93 24.13 -2.81
CA SER A 280 14.81 24.17 -1.64
C SER A 280 14.03 23.73 -0.42
N LYS A 281 12.87 24.34 -0.11
CA LYS A 281 12.05 23.96 1.05
C LYS A 281 11.71 22.46 1.08
N VAL A 282 11.35 21.87 -0.06
CA VAL A 282 11.05 20.43 -0.15
C VAL A 282 12.30 19.58 0.10
N MET A 283 13.46 19.99 -0.42
CA MET A 283 14.73 19.33 -0.13
C MET A 283 15.13 19.52 1.34
N ASP A 284 15.06 20.73 1.88
CA ASP A 284 15.40 21.05 3.27
C ASP A 284 14.53 20.20 4.25
N LEU A 285 13.23 20.02 3.96
CA LEU A 285 12.33 19.10 4.68
C LEU A 285 12.79 17.63 4.56
N MET A 286 13.06 17.15 3.35
CA MET A 286 13.53 15.78 3.11
C MET A 286 14.90 15.51 3.76
N GLY A 287 15.79 16.49 3.78
CA GLY A 287 17.11 16.41 4.41
C GLY A 287 16.99 16.33 5.94
N ALA A 288 16.09 17.12 6.54
CA ALA A 288 15.82 17.07 7.98
C ALA A 288 15.25 15.72 8.44
N SER A 289 14.48 15.02 7.60
CA SER A 289 13.96 13.68 7.91
C SER A 289 14.94 12.55 7.57
N PHE A 290 15.50 12.56 6.36
CA PHE A 290 16.16 11.39 5.75
C PHE A 290 17.64 11.61 5.42
N GLY A 291 18.16 12.84 5.56
CA GLY A 291 19.50 13.23 5.10
C GLY A 291 20.60 12.31 5.63
N LYS A 292 20.60 12.05 6.94
CA LYS A 292 21.55 11.16 7.62
C LYS A 292 21.53 9.72 7.07
N ILE A 293 20.35 9.19 6.77
CA ILE A 293 20.21 7.86 6.16
C ILE A 293 20.73 7.88 4.72
N TYR A 294 20.44 8.92 3.94
CA TYR A 294 20.98 9.07 2.58
C TYR A 294 22.51 9.27 2.58
N GLU A 295 23.07 9.93 3.59
CA GLU A 295 24.52 10.02 3.79
C GLU A 295 25.15 8.64 4.01
N THR A 296 24.51 7.73 4.76
CA THR A 296 24.99 6.33 4.86
C THR A 296 24.94 5.59 3.51
N MET A 297 24.04 5.98 2.61
CA MET A 297 23.98 5.50 1.22
C MET A 297 24.95 6.24 0.27
N GLY A 298 25.80 7.14 0.78
CA GLY A 298 26.78 7.88 -0.03
C GLY A 298 26.20 9.05 -0.83
N ILE A 299 24.97 9.45 -0.52
CA ILE A 299 24.25 10.57 -1.15
C ILE A 299 24.43 11.81 -0.27
N ASP A 300 25.06 12.85 -0.81
CA ASP A 300 25.23 14.14 -0.14
C ASP A 300 23.94 14.96 -0.29
N PHE A 301 23.08 14.88 0.73
CA PHE A 301 21.81 15.59 0.72
C PHE A 301 21.99 17.13 0.76
N PRO A 302 22.90 17.71 1.56
CA PRO A 302 23.24 19.13 1.48
C PRO A 302 23.68 19.62 0.10
N GLU A 303 24.50 18.85 -0.64
CA GLU A 303 24.89 19.16 -2.03
C GLU A 303 23.67 19.18 -2.96
N MET A 304 22.78 18.18 -2.85
CA MET A 304 21.52 18.14 -3.62
C MET A 304 20.60 19.33 -3.29
N ALA A 305 20.45 19.67 -2.01
CA ALA A 305 19.68 20.83 -1.57
C ALA A 305 20.26 22.14 -2.12
N ALA A 306 21.59 22.31 -2.07
CA ALA A 306 22.27 23.48 -2.64
C ALA A 306 22.05 23.59 -4.16
N MET A 307 22.25 22.49 -4.90
CA MET A 307 21.99 22.42 -6.34
C MET A 307 20.52 22.74 -6.69
N SER A 308 19.56 22.29 -5.87
CA SER A 308 18.13 22.51 -6.08
C SER A 308 17.75 24.00 -6.13
N ARG A 309 18.53 24.87 -5.46
CA ARG A 309 18.27 26.32 -5.39
C ARG A 309 18.33 27.00 -6.75
N HIS A 310 19.04 26.44 -7.74
CA HIS A 310 19.08 26.94 -9.11
C HIS A 310 17.80 26.66 -9.90
N PHE A 311 16.94 25.75 -9.44
CA PHE A 311 15.72 25.33 -10.14
C PHE A 311 14.48 26.06 -9.64
N THR A 312 13.53 26.31 -10.55
CA THR A 312 12.20 26.86 -10.22
C THR A 312 11.20 25.81 -9.72
N GLY A 313 11.57 24.52 -9.76
CA GLY A 313 10.66 23.38 -9.61
C GLY A 313 9.85 23.07 -10.87
N GLU A 314 9.76 23.98 -11.83
CA GLU A 314 9.08 23.71 -13.09
C GLU A 314 9.88 22.73 -13.94
N ALA A 315 9.26 21.59 -14.28
CA ALA A 315 9.89 20.54 -15.06
C ALA A 315 8.87 19.68 -15.82
N VAL A 316 9.34 19.03 -16.89
CA VAL A 316 8.63 18.00 -17.64
C VAL A 316 9.60 16.85 -17.89
N TYR A 317 9.16 15.63 -17.61
CA TYR A 317 9.88 14.40 -17.89
C TYR A 317 8.97 13.46 -18.71
N GLY A 318 9.55 12.76 -19.66
CA GLY A 318 8.90 11.69 -20.42
C GLY A 318 9.83 10.48 -20.46
N ILE A 319 9.32 9.30 -20.09
CA ILE A 319 10.06 8.04 -20.03
C ILE A 319 9.28 6.97 -20.81
N SER A 320 10.00 6.22 -21.63
CA SER A 320 9.48 5.09 -22.40
C SER A 320 10.53 3.99 -22.44
N PHE A 321 10.09 2.75 -22.35
CA PHE A 321 10.95 1.57 -22.39
C PHE A 321 10.67 0.77 -23.66
N ASP A 322 11.71 0.21 -24.26
CA ASP A 322 11.60 -0.82 -25.28
C ASP A 322 12.84 -1.74 -25.27
N LYS A 323 12.93 -2.65 -26.24
CA LYS A 323 14.05 -3.60 -26.39
C LYS A 323 15.44 -2.96 -26.53
N GLU A 324 15.53 -1.66 -26.86
CA GLU A 324 16.79 -0.91 -26.95
C GLU A 324 17.16 -0.23 -25.62
N GLY A 325 16.28 -0.30 -24.62
CA GLY A 325 16.45 0.22 -23.26
C GLY A 325 15.54 1.41 -22.94
N MET A 326 15.90 2.16 -21.90
CA MET A 326 15.13 3.33 -21.47
C MET A 326 15.40 4.54 -22.38
N LYS A 327 14.32 5.06 -22.98
CA LYS A 327 14.27 6.32 -23.74
C LYS A 327 13.61 7.38 -22.88
N MET A 328 14.38 8.42 -22.53
CA MET A 328 13.95 9.55 -21.72
C MET A 328 14.10 10.88 -22.46
N GLU A 329 13.27 11.84 -22.08
CA GLU A 329 13.42 13.26 -22.36
C GLU A 329 13.02 14.06 -21.12
N ALA A 330 13.70 15.17 -20.85
CA ALA A 330 13.36 16.08 -19.78
C ALA A 330 13.69 17.53 -20.14
N ILE A 331 12.85 18.44 -19.64
CA ILE A 331 13.11 19.88 -19.64
C ILE A 331 12.87 20.36 -18.20
N SER A 332 13.85 21.03 -17.60
CA SER A 332 13.73 21.67 -16.29
C SER A 332 14.07 23.15 -16.40
N VAL A 333 13.37 24.01 -15.65
CA VAL A 333 13.53 25.46 -15.74
C VAL A 333 14.36 25.99 -14.57
N LEU A 334 15.50 26.59 -14.91
CA LEU A 334 16.38 27.28 -13.99
C LEU A 334 15.81 28.67 -13.62
N LYS A 335 16.12 29.17 -12.43
CA LYS A 335 15.78 30.54 -12.00
C LYS A 335 16.48 31.58 -12.87
N GLU A 336 17.72 31.29 -13.27
CA GLU A 336 18.54 32.11 -14.16
C GLU A 336 19.51 31.23 -14.98
N PRO A 337 20.12 31.73 -16.07
CA PRO A 337 21.16 31.01 -16.79
C PRO A 337 22.44 30.93 -15.94
N VAL A 338 22.79 29.74 -15.45
CA VAL A 338 24.00 29.50 -14.64
C VAL A 338 25.14 28.96 -15.53
N PRO A 339 26.28 29.65 -15.65
CA PRO A 339 27.42 29.16 -16.43
C PRO A 339 27.98 27.85 -15.86
N ASP A 340 28.26 26.90 -16.74
CA ASP A 340 28.84 25.58 -16.41
C ASP A 340 28.08 24.72 -15.39
N ILE A 341 26.81 25.03 -15.05
CA ILE A 341 25.99 24.27 -14.08
C ILE A 341 25.91 22.77 -14.38
N LEU A 342 25.96 22.41 -15.66
CA LEU A 342 26.07 21.03 -16.09
C LEU A 342 27.36 20.38 -15.57
N GLU A 343 28.51 21.00 -15.77
CA GLU A 343 29.82 20.40 -15.51
C GLU A 343 30.24 20.50 -14.04
N LYS A 344 30.03 21.67 -13.42
CA LYS A 344 30.49 21.97 -12.05
C LYS A 344 29.59 21.39 -10.97
N ASP A 345 28.28 21.46 -11.18
CA ASP A 345 27.31 21.13 -10.13
C ASP A 345 26.66 19.77 -10.44
N LEU A 346 25.86 19.71 -11.51
CA LEU A 346 24.97 18.57 -11.80
C LEU A 346 25.73 17.27 -12.13
N ILE A 347 26.71 17.32 -13.03
CA ILE A 347 27.51 16.15 -13.44
C ILE A 347 28.54 15.79 -12.38
N SER A 348 29.12 16.79 -11.70
CA SER A 348 30.06 16.56 -10.59
C SER A 348 29.38 15.77 -9.47
N CYS A 349 28.23 16.25 -8.98
CA CYS A 349 27.41 15.60 -7.96
C CYS A 349 27.04 14.16 -8.39
N MET A 350 26.46 13.94 -9.58
CA MET A 350 26.12 12.59 -10.06
C MET A 350 27.32 11.64 -10.10
N VAL A 351 28.49 12.08 -10.58
CA VAL A 351 29.70 11.24 -10.65
C VAL A 351 30.35 11.07 -9.27
N SER A 352 30.12 12.00 -8.33
CA SER A 352 30.50 11.88 -6.92
C SER A 352 29.67 10.80 -6.22
N SER A 353 28.34 10.99 -6.14
CA SER A 353 27.43 10.02 -5.50
C SER A 353 27.50 8.65 -6.18
N GLY A 354 27.62 8.60 -7.51
CA GLY A 354 27.75 7.35 -8.25
C GLY A 354 29.02 6.55 -7.95
N ARG A 355 30.11 7.20 -7.49
CA ARG A 355 31.31 6.52 -6.96
C ARG A 355 31.13 6.12 -5.51
N ASN A 356 30.50 6.97 -4.68
CA ASN A 356 30.25 6.67 -3.27
C ASN A 356 29.38 5.41 -3.13
N VAL A 357 28.24 5.34 -3.83
CA VAL A 357 27.35 4.18 -3.82
C VAL A 357 28.07 2.92 -4.32
N ALA A 358 28.86 3.03 -5.39
CA ALA A 358 29.65 1.90 -5.88
C ALA A 358 30.66 1.41 -4.82
N GLY A 359 31.38 2.32 -4.15
CA GLY A 359 32.31 1.98 -3.07
C GLY A 359 31.63 1.39 -1.81
N ILE A 360 30.35 1.68 -1.59
CA ILE A 360 29.52 1.02 -0.57
C ILE A 360 29.19 -0.40 -1.03
N ILE A 361 28.67 -0.59 -2.26
CA ILE A 361 28.39 -1.92 -2.80
C ILE A 361 29.64 -2.80 -2.81
N GLU A 362 30.81 -2.27 -3.18
CA GLU A 362 32.10 -2.99 -3.13
C GLU A 362 32.47 -3.43 -1.71
N ARG A 363 32.16 -2.62 -0.69
CA ARG A 363 32.43 -2.90 0.72
C ARG A 363 31.51 -3.98 1.28
N GLU A 364 30.20 -3.85 1.04
CA GLU A 364 29.18 -4.75 1.59
C GLU A 364 29.17 -6.12 0.88
N THR A 365 29.43 -6.16 -0.43
CA THR A 365 29.36 -7.40 -1.23
C THR A 365 30.71 -8.05 -1.52
N GLY A 366 31.82 -7.32 -1.33
CA GLY A 366 33.14 -7.70 -1.81
C GLY A 366 33.30 -7.74 -3.34
N GLN A 367 32.25 -7.39 -4.11
CA GLN A 367 32.26 -7.41 -5.57
C GLN A 367 32.61 -6.05 -6.15
N LYS A 368 33.69 -6.00 -6.93
CA LYS A 368 34.11 -4.78 -7.64
C LYS A 368 32.98 -4.29 -8.56
N THR A 369 32.54 -3.05 -8.37
CA THR A 369 31.33 -2.49 -8.97
C THR A 369 31.68 -1.20 -9.71
N GLU A 370 31.32 -1.12 -11.00
CA GLU A 370 31.53 0.11 -11.78
C GLU A 370 30.69 1.26 -11.20
N PRO A 371 31.19 2.52 -11.21
CA PRO A 371 30.40 3.68 -10.79
C PRO A 371 29.06 3.75 -11.51
N ILE A 372 27.99 4.04 -10.75
CA ILE A 372 26.61 4.12 -11.29
C ILE A 372 26.54 5.10 -12.46
N TYR A 373 27.27 6.22 -12.37
CA TYR A 373 27.33 7.27 -13.39
C TYR A 373 28.75 7.39 -13.96
N VAL A 374 28.87 7.25 -15.28
CA VAL A 374 30.14 7.34 -16.01
C VAL A 374 30.04 8.39 -17.12
N ARG A 375 31.05 9.26 -17.24
CA ARG A 375 31.11 10.24 -18.34
C ARG A 375 31.22 9.54 -19.69
N THR A 376 30.55 10.10 -20.69
CA THR A 376 30.72 9.74 -22.11
C THR A 376 31.17 10.97 -22.89
N PRO A 377 31.81 10.82 -24.06
CA PRO A 377 32.33 11.95 -24.84
C PRO A 377 31.27 13.02 -25.09
N ASP A 378 31.64 14.28 -24.86
CA ASP A 378 30.79 15.42 -25.20
C ASP A 378 30.64 15.54 -26.73
N SER A 379 29.57 16.18 -27.18
CA SER A 379 29.34 16.49 -28.59
C SER A 379 28.84 17.93 -28.76
N LYS A 380 28.50 18.31 -29.99
CA LYS A 380 27.94 19.62 -30.33
C LYS A 380 26.71 19.43 -31.21
N VAL A 381 25.57 20.00 -30.79
CA VAL A 381 24.27 19.89 -31.47
C VAL A 381 23.68 21.30 -31.61
N ASP A 382 23.30 21.71 -32.82
CA ASP A 382 22.72 23.02 -33.13
C ASP A 382 23.50 24.24 -32.57
N GLY A 383 24.82 24.09 -32.41
CA GLY A 383 25.72 25.10 -31.82
C GLY A 383 26.02 24.92 -30.33
N PHE A 384 25.20 24.16 -29.59
CA PHE A 384 25.31 23.95 -28.15
C PHE A 384 26.25 22.80 -27.80
N ARG A 385 27.04 22.93 -26.72
CA ARG A 385 27.80 21.82 -26.13
C ARG A 385 26.81 20.85 -25.48
N VAL A 386 26.92 19.57 -25.80
CA VAL A 386 26.09 18.51 -25.24
C VAL A 386 26.96 17.57 -24.44
N MET A 387 26.72 17.50 -23.15
CA MET A 387 27.48 16.68 -22.21
C MET A 387 26.85 15.30 -22.08
N GLY A 388 27.69 14.27 -21.95
CA GLY A 388 27.27 12.87 -21.93
C GLY A 388 27.51 12.16 -20.61
N ILE A 389 26.51 11.41 -20.15
CA ILE A 389 26.61 10.42 -19.07
C ILE A 389 25.98 9.09 -19.52
N LYS A 390 26.53 7.99 -19.02
CA LYS A 390 25.92 6.67 -19.01
C LYS A 390 25.60 6.33 -17.54
N SER A 391 24.38 5.89 -17.27
CA SER A 391 23.96 5.36 -15.97
C SER A 391 23.69 3.86 -16.06
N ARG A 392 24.02 3.11 -15.00
CA ARG A 392 23.51 1.76 -14.73
C ARG A 392 22.74 1.81 -13.42
N PHE A 393 21.42 1.62 -13.45
CA PHE A 393 20.69 1.48 -12.19
C PHE A 393 21.15 0.20 -11.47
N PRO A 394 21.56 0.29 -10.18
CA PRO A 394 22.00 -0.88 -9.42
C PRO A 394 20.80 -1.78 -9.09
N VAL A 395 21.01 -3.09 -9.15
CA VAL A 395 19.98 -4.13 -9.02
C VAL A 395 19.64 -4.45 -7.55
N ALA A 396 19.99 -3.56 -6.61
CA ALA A 396 19.96 -3.79 -5.16
C ALA A 396 18.55 -3.98 -4.56
N SER A 397 17.49 -3.83 -5.37
CA SER A 397 16.09 -4.01 -4.99
C SER A 397 15.38 -5.18 -5.69
N MET A 398 16.08 -5.96 -6.54
CA MET A 398 15.53 -7.25 -6.99
C MET A 398 15.53 -8.25 -5.82
N PRO A 399 14.48 -9.08 -5.66
CA PRO A 399 14.50 -10.18 -4.70
C PRO A 399 15.71 -11.10 -4.93
N ASN A 400 16.43 -11.41 -3.84
CA ASN A 400 17.65 -12.22 -3.88
C ASN A 400 17.49 -13.48 -4.75
N GLY A 401 18.29 -13.59 -5.80
CA GLY A 401 18.39 -14.80 -6.64
C GLY A 401 17.94 -14.68 -8.11
N MET A 402 17.46 -13.51 -8.59
CA MET A 402 17.12 -13.35 -10.01
C MET A 402 18.39 -13.24 -10.90
N PRO A 403 18.59 -14.11 -11.91
CA PRO A 403 19.73 -14.02 -12.81
C PRO A 403 19.61 -12.84 -13.79
N GLU A 404 20.61 -11.96 -13.79
CA GLU A 404 20.62 -10.77 -14.65
C GLU A 404 20.82 -11.16 -16.14
N SER A 405 19.73 -11.20 -16.91
CA SER A 405 19.79 -11.51 -18.36
C SER A 405 20.50 -10.40 -19.15
N ALA A 406 20.99 -10.73 -20.36
CA ALA A 406 21.63 -9.73 -21.23
C ALA A 406 20.65 -8.60 -21.65
N ASN A 407 19.37 -8.93 -21.82
CA ASN A 407 18.31 -7.97 -22.13
C ASN A 407 18.02 -7.08 -20.91
N MET A 408 17.96 -7.65 -19.71
CA MET A 408 17.82 -6.90 -18.45
C MET A 408 19.00 -5.93 -18.24
N ARG A 409 20.24 -6.39 -18.47
CA ARG A 409 21.43 -5.50 -18.48
C ARG A 409 21.25 -4.32 -19.43
N ALA A 410 20.88 -4.57 -20.68
CA ALA A 410 20.69 -3.53 -21.68
C ALA A 410 19.56 -2.56 -21.29
N PHE A 411 18.47 -3.08 -20.74
CA PHE A 411 17.30 -2.32 -20.28
C PHE A 411 17.65 -1.33 -19.15
N MET A 412 18.48 -1.75 -18.20
CA MET A 412 18.93 -0.93 -17.07
C MET A 412 20.05 0.07 -17.42
N MET A 413 20.65 -0.02 -18.61
CA MET A 413 21.62 0.97 -19.09
C MET A 413 20.91 2.19 -19.69
N THR A 414 21.00 3.33 -19.01
CA THR A 414 20.51 4.61 -19.54
C THR A 414 21.65 5.42 -20.11
N LYS A 415 21.53 5.91 -21.34
CA LYS A 415 22.37 7.01 -21.84
C LYS A 415 21.64 8.33 -21.60
N MET A 416 22.38 9.35 -21.18
CA MET A 416 21.88 10.71 -20.98
C MET A 416 22.79 11.69 -21.71
N ARG A 417 22.17 12.56 -22.49
CA ARG A 417 22.76 13.71 -23.18
C ARG A 417 22.11 14.95 -22.59
N MET A 418 22.91 15.98 -22.30
CA MET A 418 22.47 17.10 -21.48
C MET A 418 23.01 18.42 -22.04
N THR A 419 22.19 19.46 -22.11
CA THR A 419 22.62 20.80 -22.55
C THR A 419 21.73 21.89 -21.92
N THR A 420 22.16 23.15 -22.01
CA THR A 420 21.37 24.31 -21.53
C THR A 420 21.05 25.26 -22.68
N VAL A 421 19.82 25.76 -22.72
CA VAL A 421 19.33 26.75 -23.69
C VAL A 421 18.66 27.88 -22.93
N GLY A 422 19.41 28.97 -22.69
CA GLY A 422 18.96 30.06 -21.84
C GLY A 422 18.72 29.58 -20.40
N ARG A 423 17.47 29.67 -19.92
CA ARG A 423 17.04 29.16 -18.60
C ARG A 423 16.61 27.68 -18.60
N LEU A 424 16.67 26.98 -19.73
CA LEU A 424 16.17 25.61 -19.85
C LEU A 424 17.33 24.60 -19.79
N LEU A 425 17.29 23.72 -18.80
CA LEU A 425 18.08 22.48 -18.78
C LEU A 425 17.36 21.43 -19.63
N LEU A 426 18.04 20.87 -20.62
CA LEU A 426 17.51 19.84 -21.51
C LEU A 426 18.26 18.53 -21.29
N MET A 427 17.54 17.42 -21.14
CA MET A 427 18.10 16.07 -21.05
C MET A 427 17.39 15.13 -22.02
N ALA A 428 18.10 14.24 -22.71
CA ALA A 428 17.48 13.17 -23.49
C ALA A 428 18.42 11.99 -23.70
N SER A 429 17.92 10.85 -24.19
CA SER A 429 18.75 9.64 -24.35
C SER A 429 19.86 9.72 -25.41
N ASN A 430 19.77 10.64 -26.37
CA ASN A 430 20.75 10.81 -27.45
C ASN A 430 20.70 12.22 -28.07
N ASP A 431 21.70 12.53 -28.89
CA ASP A 431 21.88 13.85 -29.52
C ASP A 431 20.74 14.23 -30.49
N ARG A 432 20.09 13.25 -31.14
CA ARG A 432 18.95 13.49 -32.03
C ARG A 432 17.72 13.96 -31.24
N GLU A 433 17.47 13.38 -30.06
CA GLU A 433 16.41 13.84 -29.17
C GLU A 433 16.77 15.21 -28.55
N ILE A 434 18.04 15.47 -28.21
CA ILE A 434 18.49 16.81 -27.80
C ILE A 434 18.24 17.86 -28.88
N ALA A 435 18.50 17.57 -30.17
CA ALA A 435 18.18 18.51 -31.26
C ALA A 435 16.67 18.86 -31.30
N LYS A 436 15.78 17.88 -31.06
CA LYS A 436 14.34 18.14 -30.93
C LYS A 436 14.04 19.06 -29.74
N LEU A 437 14.61 18.77 -28.57
CA LEU A 437 14.41 19.58 -27.37
C LEU A 437 14.94 21.01 -27.53
N ILE A 438 16.07 21.21 -28.24
CA ILE A 438 16.59 22.56 -28.57
C ILE A 438 15.59 23.32 -29.47
N ASN A 439 14.99 22.67 -30.46
CA ASN A 439 13.97 23.27 -31.33
C ASN A 439 12.67 23.60 -30.57
N ILE A 440 12.27 22.76 -29.62
CA ILE A 440 11.15 23.01 -28.71
C ILE A 440 11.48 24.21 -27.79
N ALA A 441 12.64 24.19 -27.11
CA ALA A 441 13.12 25.22 -26.22
C ALA A 441 13.14 26.62 -26.85
N LYS A 442 13.57 26.73 -28.12
CA LYS A 442 13.56 27.98 -28.90
C LYS A 442 12.14 28.54 -29.18
N LYS A 443 11.09 27.73 -29.03
CA LYS A 443 9.68 28.10 -29.29
C LYS A 443 8.84 28.27 -28.03
N LEU A 444 9.29 27.72 -26.89
CA LEU A 444 8.61 27.87 -25.61
C LEU A 444 8.55 29.35 -25.23
N LYS A 445 7.39 29.77 -24.70
CA LYS A 445 7.16 31.12 -24.20
C LYS A 445 6.61 31.02 -22.79
N GLN A 446 7.12 31.87 -21.93
CA GLN A 446 6.60 32.08 -20.59
C GLN A 446 5.14 32.55 -20.69
N GLY A 447 4.23 31.83 -20.03
CA GLY A 447 2.80 32.15 -19.92
C GLY A 447 2.32 32.01 -18.47
N PRO A 448 1.03 32.24 -18.19
CA PRO A 448 0.48 32.05 -16.85
C PRO A 448 0.54 30.58 -16.45
N ALA A 449 1.06 30.30 -15.24
CA ALA A 449 1.01 28.97 -14.64
C ALA A 449 -0.47 28.58 -14.38
N LYS A 450 -0.85 27.37 -14.80
CA LYS A 450 -2.21 26.84 -14.68
C LYS A 450 -2.19 25.33 -14.44
N GLY A 451 -3.29 24.81 -13.90
CA GLY A 451 -3.42 23.39 -13.53
C GLY A 451 -2.79 23.07 -12.16
N PRO A 452 -2.73 21.78 -11.79
CA PRO A 452 -2.17 21.32 -10.51
C PRO A 452 -0.67 21.59 -10.40
N MET A 453 -0.09 21.53 -9.20
CA MET A 453 1.36 21.61 -9.04
C MET A 453 2.08 20.51 -9.85
N MET A 454 1.58 19.27 -9.82
CA MET A 454 2.15 18.12 -10.50
C MET A 454 1.07 17.28 -11.19
N THR A 455 1.41 16.72 -12.35
CA THR A 455 0.63 15.67 -13.03
C THR A 455 1.57 14.60 -13.54
N MET A 456 1.31 13.35 -13.16
CA MET A 456 1.89 12.17 -13.75
C MET A 456 0.81 11.43 -14.55
N ASP A 457 1.10 11.05 -15.79
CA ASP A 457 0.24 10.18 -16.60
C ASP A 457 1.04 8.99 -17.14
N ILE A 458 0.46 7.80 -17.04
CA ILE A 458 1.09 6.52 -17.39
C ILE A 458 0.16 5.79 -18.37
N ASP A 459 0.73 5.27 -19.45
CA ASP A 459 0.15 4.23 -20.30
C ASP A 459 0.55 2.85 -19.74
N PRO A 460 -0.30 2.22 -18.90
CA PRO A 460 0.07 1.01 -18.19
C PRO A 460 0.24 -0.18 -19.13
N ALA A 461 -0.56 -0.25 -20.19
CA ALA A 461 -0.47 -1.30 -21.20
C ALA A 461 0.87 -1.23 -21.94
N GLN A 462 1.25 -0.04 -22.43
CA GLN A 462 2.51 0.12 -23.16
C GLN A 462 3.72 -0.11 -22.25
N TYR A 463 3.71 0.39 -21.01
CA TYR A 463 4.77 0.15 -20.03
C TYR A 463 4.95 -1.34 -19.72
N ILE A 464 3.87 -2.03 -19.32
CA ILE A 464 3.92 -3.46 -18.94
C ILE A 464 4.31 -4.32 -20.15
N ASN A 465 3.76 -4.06 -21.34
CA ASN A 465 4.12 -4.82 -22.54
C ASN A 465 5.60 -4.67 -22.92
N SER A 466 6.21 -3.50 -22.70
CA SER A 466 7.66 -3.31 -22.88
C SER A 466 8.48 -4.05 -21.82
N VAL A 467 7.99 -4.11 -20.58
CA VAL A 467 8.62 -4.88 -19.49
C VAL A 467 8.58 -6.39 -19.76
N VAL A 468 7.45 -6.91 -20.26
CA VAL A 468 7.29 -8.31 -20.67
C VAL A 468 8.25 -8.71 -21.79
N GLN A 469 8.59 -7.79 -22.71
CA GLN A 469 9.53 -8.08 -23.81
C GLN A 469 10.98 -8.31 -23.35
N VAL A 470 11.37 -7.82 -22.17
CA VAL A 470 12.75 -7.93 -21.66
C VAL A 470 12.93 -8.92 -20.51
N MET A 471 11.82 -9.39 -19.91
CA MET A 471 11.79 -10.39 -18.84
C MET A 471 11.24 -11.74 -19.36
N PRO A 472 12.11 -12.73 -19.65
CA PRO A 472 11.71 -14.04 -20.17
C PRO A 472 10.66 -14.77 -19.31
N GLU A 473 10.64 -14.50 -18.01
CA GLU A 473 9.72 -15.06 -17.01
C GLU A 473 8.25 -14.73 -17.32
N PHE A 474 8.00 -13.61 -18.00
CA PHE A 474 6.65 -13.19 -18.40
C PHE A 474 6.31 -13.54 -19.85
N SER A 475 7.17 -14.27 -20.57
CA SER A 475 6.95 -14.64 -21.99
C SER A 475 5.67 -15.45 -22.24
N GLY A 476 5.16 -16.17 -21.23
CA GLY A 476 3.87 -16.88 -21.28
C GLY A 476 2.64 -16.00 -21.02
N CYS A 477 2.81 -14.75 -20.60
CA CYS A 477 1.70 -13.83 -20.32
C CYS A 477 1.13 -13.24 -21.62
N ARG A 478 -0.20 -13.14 -21.72
CA ARG A 478 -0.81 -12.45 -22.86
C ARG A 478 -0.53 -10.95 -22.76
N PRO A 479 -0.12 -10.28 -23.87
CA PRO A 479 0.03 -8.82 -23.88
C PRO A 479 -1.25 -8.11 -23.48
N LEU A 480 -1.11 -7.02 -22.74
CA LEU A 480 -2.24 -6.17 -22.37
C LEU A 480 -2.82 -5.46 -23.62
N PRO A 481 -4.15 -5.36 -23.74
CA PRO A 481 -4.79 -4.54 -24.77
C PRO A 481 -4.51 -3.06 -24.51
N GLN A 482 -4.83 -2.20 -25.49
CA GLN A 482 -4.75 -0.75 -25.29
C GLN A 482 -5.67 -0.31 -24.13
N MET A 483 -5.13 0.51 -23.24
CA MET A 483 -5.80 1.03 -22.03
C MET A 483 -5.89 2.56 -22.08
N ASP A 484 -6.77 3.13 -21.24
CA ASP A 484 -6.70 4.56 -20.92
C ASP A 484 -5.46 4.83 -20.06
N ARG A 485 -4.98 6.08 -20.05
CA ARG A 485 -3.92 6.47 -19.13
C ARG A 485 -4.43 6.49 -17.67
N ALA A 486 -3.61 5.92 -16.80
CA ALA A 486 -3.68 6.15 -15.36
C ALA A 486 -3.07 7.52 -15.07
N ILE A 487 -3.76 8.35 -14.28
CA ILE A 487 -3.37 9.75 -14.05
C ILE A 487 -3.29 9.99 -12.56
N THR A 488 -2.12 10.41 -12.07
CA THR A 488 -1.93 11.01 -10.74
C THR A 488 -1.82 12.52 -10.87
N ILE A 489 -2.60 13.24 -10.10
CA ILE A 489 -2.46 14.67 -9.87
C ILE A 489 -1.95 14.82 -8.44
N PHE A 490 -0.93 15.63 -8.24
CA PHE A 490 -0.52 16.07 -6.91
C PHE A 490 -0.53 17.58 -6.90
N ASP A 491 -1.18 18.17 -5.90
CA ASP A 491 -1.37 19.60 -5.80
C ASP A 491 -1.09 20.10 -4.39
N LEU A 492 -0.54 21.31 -4.33
CA LEU A 492 -0.22 22.01 -3.10
C LEU A 492 -0.95 23.36 -3.11
N ASN A 493 -1.64 23.66 -2.03
CA ASN A 493 -2.18 24.96 -1.69
C ASN A 493 -1.74 25.27 -0.26
N HIS A 494 -1.70 26.54 0.15
CA HIS A 494 -1.20 26.92 1.48
C HIS A 494 -1.88 26.09 2.59
N GLY A 495 -1.08 25.40 3.41
CA GLY A 495 -1.59 24.47 4.43
C GLY A 495 -2.14 23.12 3.96
N LYS A 496 -2.26 22.86 2.65
CA LYS A 496 -3.03 21.71 2.13
C LYS A 496 -2.37 21.01 0.92
N ALA A 497 -2.13 19.71 1.07
CA ALA A 497 -1.66 18.81 0.03
C ALA A 497 -2.80 17.90 -0.45
N THR A 498 -3.00 17.77 -1.77
CA THR A 498 -4.02 16.90 -2.37
C THR A 498 -3.42 16.01 -3.45
N VAL A 499 -3.56 14.69 -3.30
CA VAL A 499 -3.22 13.68 -4.32
C VAL A 499 -4.53 13.12 -4.88
N THR A 500 -4.70 13.10 -6.20
CA THR A 500 -5.82 12.43 -6.87
C THR A 500 -5.30 11.47 -7.92
N TRP A 501 -5.56 10.18 -7.77
CA TRP A 501 -5.25 9.16 -8.76
C TRP A 501 -6.53 8.68 -9.47
N SER A 502 -6.48 8.44 -10.77
CA SER A 502 -7.61 7.89 -11.52
C SER A 502 -7.21 6.92 -12.63
N MET A 503 -8.05 5.91 -12.86
CA MET A 503 -7.91 4.93 -13.94
C MET A 503 -9.28 4.40 -14.36
N ALA A 504 -9.44 3.93 -15.60
CA ALA A 504 -10.71 3.33 -16.02
C ALA A 504 -10.93 1.96 -15.34
N ILE A 505 -12.16 1.71 -14.91
CA ILE A 505 -12.57 0.47 -14.23
C ILE A 505 -12.30 -0.76 -15.11
N ARG A 506 -12.52 -0.63 -16.43
CA ARG A 506 -12.24 -1.69 -17.42
C ARG A 506 -10.75 -2.10 -17.45
N ASP A 507 -9.85 -1.14 -17.28
CA ASP A 507 -8.41 -1.36 -17.40
C ASP A 507 -7.86 -1.98 -16.12
N LEU A 508 -8.44 -1.65 -14.95
CA LEU A 508 -8.13 -2.32 -13.68
C LEU A 508 -8.44 -3.83 -13.72
N LYS A 509 -9.53 -4.24 -14.39
CA LYS A 509 -9.87 -5.67 -14.58
C LYS A 509 -8.84 -6.37 -15.47
N ALA A 510 -8.42 -5.75 -16.57
CA ALA A 510 -7.41 -6.32 -17.46
C ALA A 510 -6.01 -6.38 -16.80
N LEU A 511 -5.61 -5.35 -16.02
CA LEU A 511 -4.39 -5.38 -15.21
C LEU A 511 -4.42 -6.50 -14.16
N THR A 512 -5.53 -6.65 -13.44
CA THR A 512 -5.74 -7.75 -12.47
C THR A 512 -5.55 -9.11 -13.13
N SER A 513 -6.18 -9.32 -14.30
CA SER A 513 -6.05 -10.57 -15.06
C SER A 513 -4.61 -10.85 -15.50
N PHE A 514 -3.86 -9.81 -15.91
CA PHE A 514 -2.45 -9.92 -16.27
C PHE A 514 -1.58 -10.27 -15.06
N PHE A 515 -1.72 -9.57 -13.93
CA PHE A 515 -0.91 -9.86 -12.74
C PHE A 515 -1.20 -11.24 -12.15
N ASN A 516 -2.44 -11.74 -12.26
CA ASN A 516 -2.76 -13.12 -11.91
C ASN A 516 -2.04 -14.13 -12.84
N GLN A 517 -2.07 -13.93 -14.16
CA GLN A 517 -1.33 -14.77 -15.13
C GLN A 517 0.20 -14.73 -14.88
N ALA A 518 0.75 -13.53 -14.64
CA ALA A 518 2.16 -13.33 -14.35
C ALA A 518 2.58 -14.04 -13.06
N ALA A 519 1.77 -13.94 -12.00
CA ALA A 519 1.99 -14.66 -10.76
C ALA A 519 1.96 -16.18 -10.96
N GLU A 520 1.16 -16.72 -11.88
CA GLU A 520 1.15 -18.15 -12.23
C GLU A 520 2.36 -18.57 -13.07
N ALA A 521 2.77 -17.77 -14.05
CA ALA A 521 3.96 -18.04 -14.87
C ALA A 521 5.24 -18.19 -14.01
N CYS A 522 5.41 -17.32 -13.00
CA CYS A 522 6.54 -17.38 -12.06
C CYS A 522 6.58 -18.62 -11.15
N LYS A 523 5.58 -19.52 -11.21
CA LYS A 523 5.54 -20.78 -10.43
C LYS A 523 6.01 -22.00 -11.22
N SER A 524 6.24 -21.85 -12.53
CA SER A 524 6.63 -22.97 -13.39
C SER A 524 8.00 -23.53 -13.01
N PRO A 525 8.17 -24.87 -12.85
CA PRO A 525 9.46 -25.48 -12.53
C PRO A 525 10.58 -25.15 -13.51
N SER A 526 10.23 -24.87 -14.78
CA SER A 526 11.17 -24.62 -15.88
C SER A 526 12.07 -23.40 -15.69
N ILE A 527 11.76 -22.48 -14.77
CA ILE A 527 12.59 -21.31 -14.46
C ILE A 527 13.68 -21.67 -13.42
N VAL A 528 13.45 -22.69 -12.59
CA VAL A 528 14.35 -23.09 -11.50
C VAL A 528 15.59 -23.82 -12.04
N GLU A 529 15.40 -24.73 -13.01
CA GLU A 529 16.50 -25.51 -13.61
C GLU A 529 17.51 -24.64 -14.38
N THR A 530 17.05 -23.57 -15.03
CA THR A 530 17.95 -22.61 -15.72
C THR A 530 18.77 -21.74 -14.78
N ALA A 531 18.42 -21.63 -13.50
CA ALA A 531 19.19 -20.87 -12.52
C ALA A 531 20.37 -21.69 -11.95
N THR A 532 20.26 -23.02 -11.92
CA THR A 532 21.22 -23.91 -11.27
C THR A 532 22.52 -24.16 -12.05
N GLU A 533 22.56 -23.94 -13.37
CA GLU A 533 23.75 -24.30 -14.18
C GLU A 533 24.88 -23.24 -14.21
N THR A 534 24.62 -21.99 -13.78
CA THR A 534 25.63 -20.90 -13.86
C THR A 534 26.25 -20.46 -12.54
N MET A 535 25.86 -21.04 -11.40
CA MET A 535 26.46 -20.74 -10.09
C MET A 535 27.29 -21.93 -9.59
N ALA A 536 28.57 -21.98 -10.00
CA ALA A 536 29.56 -22.77 -9.29
C ALA A 536 29.94 -22.05 -7.98
N PRO A 537 29.62 -22.59 -6.79
CA PRO A 537 30.05 -21.98 -5.53
C PRO A 537 31.56 -22.20 -5.37
N LYS A 538 32.32 -21.11 -5.21
CA LYS A 538 33.71 -21.21 -4.72
C LYS A 538 33.66 -21.61 -3.23
N PRO A 539 34.30 -22.71 -2.82
CA PRO A 539 34.42 -23.02 -1.40
C PRO A 539 35.40 -22.05 -0.75
N ARG A 540 35.04 -21.48 0.39
CA ARG A 540 36.03 -20.89 1.31
C ARG A 540 35.62 -21.08 2.76
N CYS A 541 36.57 -21.63 3.51
CA CYS A 541 36.63 -21.75 4.96
C CYS A 541 35.48 -22.52 5.62
N ALA A 542 35.73 -23.81 5.81
CA ALA A 542 35.26 -24.48 7.01
C ALA A 542 36.02 -23.90 8.21
N GLU A 543 35.32 -23.23 9.12
CA GLU A 543 35.68 -23.14 10.53
C GLU A 543 34.47 -23.62 11.33
N GLU A 544 34.74 -24.27 12.45
CA GLU A 544 33.79 -25.08 13.18
C GLU A 544 32.72 -24.19 13.83
N GLU A 545 31.43 -24.52 13.63
CA GLU A 545 30.34 -23.95 14.41
C GLU A 545 30.48 -24.38 15.87
N LYS A 546 31.25 -23.62 16.65
CA LYS A 546 31.13 -23.60 18.10
C LYS A 546 29.77 -23.00 18.44
N GLN A 547 28.84 -23.90 18.74
CA GLN A 547 27.63 -23.63 19.47
C GLN A 547 27.98 -22.78 20.72
N VAL A 548 27.66 -21.49 20.67
CA VAL A 548 27.67 -20.60 21.83
C VAL A 548 26.25 -20.58 22.36
N ASP A 549 26.01 -21.30 23.44
CA ASP A 549 24.71 -21.31 24.09
C ASP A 549 24.39 -19.92 24.67
N VAL A 550 23.42 -19.25 24.05
CA VAL A 550 22.67 -18.16 24.66
C VAL A 550 21.24 -18.65 24.83
N GLU A 551 20.91 -19.13 26.03
CA GLU A 551 19.57 -19.60 26.36
C GLU A 551 18.56 -18.44 26.33
N VAL A 552 17.84 -18.31 25.21
CA VAL A 552 16.47 -17.81 25.21
C VAL A 552 15.58 -19.00 24.87
N ALA A 553 14.88 -19.51 25.88
CA ALA A 553 14.06 -20.72 25.74
C ALA A 553 12.84 -20.47 24.83
N ILE A 554 12.92 -20.94 23.58
CA ILE A 554 11.79 -21.02 22.65
C ILE A 554 11.20 -22.44 22.73
N PRO A 555 9.94 -22.63 23.14
CA PRO A 555 9.37 -23.96 23.36
C PRO A 555 8.86 -24.59 22.05
N GLU A 556 9.75 -24.95 21.11
CA GLU A 556 9.37 -25.73 19.91
C GLU A 556 8.86 -27.16 20.23
N LYS A 557 8.96 -27.59 21.49
CA LYS A 557 8.49 -28.88 22.00
C LYS A 557 7.08 -28.85 22.60
N ASP A 558 6.43 -27.68 22.60
CA ASP A 558 5.09 -27.51 23.16
C ASP A 558 4.02 -27.63 22.06
N ALA A 559 3.03 -28.50 22.25
CA ALA A 559 1.94 -28.68 21.30
C ALA A 559 1.06 -27.42 21.21
N ASP A 560 0.80 -26.74 22.33
CA ASP A 560 -0.05 -25.54 22.40
C ASP A 560 0.51 -24.43 21.51
N TYR A 561 1.83 -24.22 21.50
CA TYR A 561 2.49 -23.25 20.63
C TYR A 561 2.23 -23.52 19.13
N TRP A 562 2.24 -24.78 18.71
CA TRP A 562 1.93 -25.15 17.32
C TRP A 562 0.43 -25.08 17.01
N ILE A 563 -0.45 -25.30 18.01
CA ILE A 563 -1.89 -25.08 17.90
C ILE A 563 -2.18 -23.58 17.73
N GLU A 564 -1.60 -22.71 18.54
CA GLU A 564 -1.75 -21.25 18.42
C GLU A 564 -1.23 -20.75 17.06
N LYS A 565 -0.05 -21.21 16.61
CA LYS A 565 0.49 -20.90 15.27
C LYS A 565 -0.44 -21.38 14.16
N GLY A 566 -1.07 -22.55 14.33
CA GLY A 566 -2.04 -23.11 13.40
C GLY A 566 -3.33 -22.30 13.35
N ALA A 567 -3.91 -22.00 14.51
CA ALA A 567 -5.14 -21.23 14.66
C ALA A 567 -4.97 -19.80 14.12
N LEU A 568 -3.82 -19.18 14.36
CA LEU A 568 -3.45 -17.89 13.78
C LEU A 568 -3.41 -17.97 12.25
N CYS A 569 -2.81 -19.02 11.68
CA CYS A 569 -2.79 -19.23 10.22
C CYS A 569 -4.20 -19.46 9.63
N ALA A 570 -5.06 -20.23 10.30
CA ALA A 570 -6.45 -20.45 9.87
C ALA A 570 -7.27 -19.15 9.94
N THR A 571 -7.10 -18.37 11.01
CA THR A 571 -7.75 -17.05 11.18
C THR A 571 -7.41 -16.07 10.05
N TYR A 572 -6.20 -16.18 9.49
CA TYR A 572 -5.76 -15.39 8.32
C TYR A 572 -5.99 -16.10 6.97
N GLY A 573 -6.86 -17.12 6.89
CA GLY A 573 -7.23 -17.81 5.64
C GLY A 573 -6.11 -18.64 5.00
N ASN A 574 -5.10 -19.04 5.78
CA ASN A 574 -3.99 -19.88 5.36
C ASN A 574 -4.13 -21.29 5.96
N ASP A 575 -5.26 -21.94 5.70
CA ASP A 575 -5.58 -23.28 6.19
C ASP A 575 -4.56 -24.35 5.78
N ARG A 576 -3.95 -24.23 4.60
CA ARG A 576 -2.83 -25.10 4.19
C ARG A 576 -1.57 -24.92 5.05
N GLY A 577 -1.35 -23.73 5.59
CA GLY A 577 -0.34 -23.46 6.61
C GLY A 577 -0.76 -23.97 7.99
N ALA A 578 -2.02 -23.72 8.37
CA ALA A 578 -2.62 -24.17 9.62
C ALA A 578 -2.52 -25.70 9.77
N ILE A 579 -2.94 -26.46 8.76
CA ILE A 579 -2.82 -27.92 8.71
C ILE A 579 -1.38 -28.41 8.96
N ARG A 580 -0.35 -27.69 8.49
CA ARG A 580 1.05 -28.07 8.77
C ARG A 580 1.44 -27.85 10.23
N TYR A 581 0.96 -26.79 10.86
CA TYR A 581 1.22 -26.53 12.28
C TYR A 581 0.39 -27.43 13.19
N PHE A 582 -0.88 -27.70 12.86
CA PHE A 582 -1.67 -28.71 13.57
C PHE A 582 -1.10 -30.12 13.42
N LYS A 583 -0.49 -30.47 12.28
CA LYS A 583 0.27 -31.73 12.15
C LYS A 583 1.45 -31.79 13.12
N LYS A 584 2.22 -30.70 13.26
CA LYS A 584 3.29 -30.63 14.28
C LYS A 584 2.75 -30.73 15.71
N ALA A 585 1.61 -30.12 16.01
CA ALA A 585 0.96 -30.27 17.31
C ALA A 585 0.57 -31.75 17.57
N ILE A 586 -0.06 -32.40 16.60
CA ILE A 586 -0.45 -33.83 16.66
C ILE A 586 0.78 -34.78 16.70
N GLU A 587 1.92 -34.38 16.13
CA GLU A 587 3.19 -35.11 16.23
C GLU A 587 3.81 -35.01 17.65
N LEU A 588 3.46 -33.99 18.43
CA LEU A 588 3.94 -33.74 19.79
C LEU A 588 2.96 -34.25 20.87
N ASP A 589 1.66 -34.04 20.68
CA ASP A 589 0.56 -34.65 21.44
C ASP A 589 -0.43 -35.36 20.49
N PRO A 590 -0.27 -36.69 20.29
CA PRO A 590 -1.16 -37.49 19.45
C PRO A 590 -2.58 -37.66 19.99
N ASP A 591 -2.88 -37.25 21.22
CA ASP A 591 -4.19 -37.35 21.85
C ASP A 591 -4.90 -35.97 21.94
N ASP A 592 -4.32 -34.89 21.38
CA ASP A 592 -4.94 -33.57 21.37
C ASP A 592 -6.12 -33.48 20.38
N GLY A 593 -7.33 -33.66 20.93
CA GLY A 593 -8.58 -33.55 20.17
C GLY A 593 -8.91 -32.15 19.64
N ASP A 594 -8.32 -31.09 20.20
CA ASP A 594 -8.52 -29.71 19.70
C ASP A 594 -7.61 -29.42 18.50
N ALA A 595 -6.37 -29.93 18.50
CA ALA A 595 -5.49 -29.92 17.32
C ALA A 595 -6.11 -30.69 16.15
N TYR A 596 -6.68 -31.87 16.40
CA TYR A 596 -7.45 -32.62 15.40
C TYR A 596 -8.70 -31.88 14.93
N PHE A 597 -9.45 -31.23 15.83
CA PHE A 597 -10.64 -30.47 15.47
C PHE A 597 -10.30 -29.29 14.57
N LEU A 598 -9.30 -28.49 14.94
CA LEU A 598 -8.86 -27.33 14.17
C LEU A 598 -8.24 -27.75 12.81
N GLN A 599 -7.49 -28.85 12.77
CA GLN A 599 -7.05 -29.46 11.52
C GLN A 599 -8.25 -29.86 10.63
N GLY A 600 -9.28 -30.45 11.22
CA GLY A 600 -10.49 -30.86 10.52
C GLY A 600 -11.30 -29.69 9.97
N VAL A 601 -11.45 -28.62 10.75
CA VAL A 601 -12.03 -27.34 10.28
C VAL A 601 -11.23 -26.80 9.09
N SER A 602 -9.90 -26.69 9.22
CA SER A 602 -9.04 -26.20 8.13
C SER A 602 -9.08 -27.09 6.87
N TYR A 603 -9.22 -28.42 7.01
CA TYR A 603 -9.47 -29.29 5.84
C TYR A 603 -10.82 -29.00 5.19
N GLY A 604 -11.85 -28.69 5.98
CA GLY A 604 -13.18 -28.34 5.49
C GLY A 604 -13.18 -27.04 4.67
N GLU A 605 -12.52 -26.00 5.17
CA GLU A 605 -12.42 -24.70 4.50
C GLU A 605 -11.60 -24.76 3.18
N ILE A 606 -10.72 -25.77 2.99
CA ILE A 606 -10.03 -26.03 1.70
C ILE A 606 -10.72 -27.07 0.80
N GLY A 607 -11.92 -27.53 1.14
CA GLY A 607 -12.72 -28.48 0.34
C GLY A 607 -12.31 -29.95 0.45
N GLU A 608 -11.43 -30.30 1.40
CA GLU A 608 -10.92 -31.65 1.63
C GLU A 608 -11.82 -32.42 2.62
N TYR A 609 -13.12 -32.51 2.30
CA TYR A 609 -14.17 -32.89 3.26
C TYR A 609 -13.99 -34.28 3.89
N GLU A 610 -13.46 -35.27 3.17
CA GLU A 610 -13.17 -36.60 3.73
C GLU A 610 -12.08 -36.56 4.81
N LYS A 611 -11.04 -35.75 4.60
CA LYS A 611 -9.97 -35.52 5.58
C LYS A 611 -10.48 -34.70 6.75
N ALA A 612 -11.34 -33.71 6.49
CA ALA A 612 -12.02 -32.92 7.51
C ALA A 612 -12.86 -33.79 8.45
N VAL A 613 -13.69 -34.68 7.90
CA VAL A 613 -14.46 -35.68 8.66
C VAL A 613 -13.54 -36.60 9.46
N SER A 614 -12.47 -37.13 8.85
CA SER A 614 -11.52 -38.03 9.52
C SER A 614 -10.80 -37.37 10.71
N SER A 615 -10.33 -36.12 10.55
CA SER A 615 -9.72 -35.38 11.65
C SER A 615 -10.74 -35.03 12.75
N ILE A 616 -11.97 -34.65 12.40
CA ILE A 616 -13.02 -34.41 13.41
C ILE A 616 -13.43 -35.70 14.13
N ASP A 617 -13.37 -36.87 13.46
CA ASP A 617 -13.59 -38.16 14.12
C ASP A 617 -12.48 -38.50 15.12
N ARG A 618 -11.21 -38.15 14.84
CA ARG A 618 -10.14 -38.22 15.86
C ARG A 618 -10.37 -37.25 17.03
N ALA A 619 -10.85 -36.03 16.78
CA ALA A 619 -11.28 -35.13 17.85
C ALA A 619 -12.42 -35.76 18.71
N LEU A 620 -13.35 -36.47 18.06
CA LEU A 620 -14.43 -37.19 18.72
C LEU A 620 -13.98 -38.46 19.46
N GLU A 621 -12.80 -39.01 19.17
CA GLU A 621 -12.14 -40.02 20.00
C GLU A 621 -11.52 -39.36 21.24
N PHE A 622 -10.60 -38.41 21.07
CA PHE A 622 -9.73 -37.96 22.17
C PHE A 622 -10.20 -36.74 22.97
N GLY A 623 -10.67 -35.66 22.34
CA GLY A 623 -10.90 -34.37 23.02
C GLY A 623 -12.19 -34.29 23.84
N SER A 624 -12.24 -33.43 24.86
CA SER A 624 -13.41 -33.32 25.77
C SER A 624 -14.62 -32.59 25.16
N ARG A 625 -14.42 -31.73 24.15
CA ARG A 625 -15.45 -30.81 23.61
C ARG A 625 -16.36 -31.45 22.56
N LYS A 626 -16.83 -32.69 22.80
CA LYS A 626 -17.57 -33.54 21.83
C LYS A 626 -18.77 -32.83 21.16
N GLY A 627 -19.49 -31.95 21.87
CA GLY A 627 -20.60 -31.17 21.30
C GLY A 627 -20.17 -30.15 20.24
N LEU A 628 -19.03 -29.49 20.44
CA LEU A 628 -18.42 -28.58 19.46
C LEU A 628 -17.91 -29.35 18.24
N TYR A 629 -17.29 -30.51 18.47
CA TYR A 629 -16.76 -31.33 17.38
C TYR A 629 -17.87 -31.90 16.49
N LEU A 630 -18.99 -32.35 17.07
CA LEU A 630 -20.17 -32.79 16.30
C LEU A 630 -20.80 -31.63 15.52
N TYR A 631 -20.83 -30.42 16.07
CA TYR A 631 -21.27 -29.24 15.32
C TYR A 631 -20.35 -28.94 14.13
N GLY A 632 -19.03 -29.01 14.32
CA GLY A 632 -18.07 -28.90 13.21
C GLY A 632 -18.24 -30.02 12.17
N LYS A 633 -18.51 -31.27 12.60
CA LYS A 633 -18.82 -32.38 11.70
C LYS A 633 -20.07 -32.10 10.87
N GLY A 634 -21.11 -31.55 11.50
CA GLY A 634 -22.33 -31.10 10.83
C GLY A 634 -22.05 -30.00 9.80
N ARG A 635 -21.24 -28.98 10.14
CA ARG A 635 -20.79 -27.95 9.19
C ARG A 635 -20.04 -28.56 7.98
N VAL A 636 -19.12 -29.50 8.21
CA VAL A 636 -18.40 -30.17 7.12
C VAL A 636 -19.35 -30.96 6.21
N TYR A 637 -20.34 -31.67 6.77
CA TYR A 637 -21.36 -32.35 5.95
C TYR A 637 -22.30 -31.39 5.20
N LEU A 638 -22.56 -30.17 5.69
CA LEU A 638 -23.24 -29.14 4.89
C LEU A 638 -22.38 -28.71 3.70
N LEU A 639 -21.09 -28.49 3.91
CA LEU A 639 -20.15 -28.05 2.87
C LEU A 639 -19.92 -29.15 1.81
N SER A 640 -19.96 -30.44 2.18
CA SER A 640 -19.96 -31.56 1.23
C SER A 640 -21.31 -31.82 0.54
N GLY A 641 -22.38 -31.14 0.98
CA GLY A 641 -23.74 -31.30 0.46
C GLY A 641 -24.55 -32.46 1.07
N GLU A 642 -23.99 -33.19 2.04
CA GLU A 642 -24.58 -34.36 2.72
C GLU A 642 -25.58 -33.96 3.82
N LYS A 643 -26.64 -33.23 3.44
CA LYS A 643 -27.61 -32.60 4.35
C LYS A 643 -28.21 -33.52 5.41
N GLU A 644 -28.47 -34.79 5.09
CA GLU A 644 -29.00 -35.76 6.06
C GLU A 644 -28.01 -36.08 7.18
N LYS A 645 -26.73 -36.27 6.83
CA LYS A 645 -25.65 -36.50 7.81
C LYS A 645 -25.35 -35.24 8.62
N ALA A 646 -25.47 -34.07 8.00
CA ALA A 646 -25.38 -32.80 8.71
C ALA A 646 -26.47 -32.66 9.78
N GLY A 647 -27.74 -32.90 9.42
CA GLY A 647 -28.87 -32.84 10.36
C GLY A 647 -28.79 -33.88 11.49
N GLU A 648 -28.22 -35.06 11.23
CA GLU A 648 -27.90 -36.02 12.29
C GLU A 648 -26.78 -35.52 13.22
N ALA A 649 -25.67 -35.03 12.67
CA ALA A 649 -24.56 -34.49 13.46
C ALA A 649 -24.98 -33.28 14.32
N PHE A 650 -25.81 -32.37 13.79
CA PHE A 650 -26.37 -31.25 14.56
C PHE A 650 -27.29 -31.72 15.69
N ARG A 651 -28.14 -32.74 15.46
CA ARG A 651 -28.98 -33.30 16.55
C ARG A 651 -28.13 -33.90 17.68
N GLN A 652 -27.05 -34.59 17.33
CA GLN A 652 -26.10 -35.13 18.31
C GLN A 652 -25.26 -34.06 19.02
N ALA A 653 -25.03 -32.90 18.38
CA ALA A 653 -24.37 -31.73 18.96
C ALA A 653 -25.30 -30.97 19.93
N ALA A 654 -26.54 -30.70 19.51
CA ALA A 654 -27.59 -30.06 20.32
C ALA A 654 -27.92 -30.89 21.58
N ALA A 655 -28.00 -32.22 21.43
CA ALA A 655 -28.15 -33.15 22.57
C ALA A 655 -26.96 -33.13 23.56
N ARG A 656 -25.81 -32.57 23.16
CA ARG A 656 -24.64 -32.29 24.01
C ARG A 656 -24.49 -30.81 24.39
N GLY A 657 -25.56 -30.02 24.26
CA GLY A 657 -25.63 -28.64 24.72
C GLY A 657 -24.99 -27.60 23.78
N ASN A 658 -24.66 -27.94 22.54
CA ASN A 658 -24.21 -26.95 21.57
C ASN A 658 -25.40 -26.08 21.11
N ARG A 659 -25.31 -24.76 21.37
CA ARG A 659 -26.39 -23.80 21.07
C ARG A 659 -26.53 -23.55 19.57
N ASP A 660 -25.43 -23.35 18.86
CA ASP A 660 -25.43 -23.08 17.42
C ASP A 660 -26.12 -24.22 16.62
N ALA A 661 -25.90 -25.48 17.02
CA ALA A 661 -26.58 -26.64 16.46
C ALA A 661 -28.08 -26.68 16.80
N SER A 662 -28.48 -26.15 17.96
CA SER A 662 -29.88 -26.06 18.37
C SER A 662 -30.60 -24.99 17.56
N ASP A 663 -29.97 -23.81 17.40
CA ASP A 663 -30.49 -22.71 16.59
C ASP A 663 -30.57 -23.09 15.10
N TYR A 664 -29.60 -23.88 14.60
CA TYR A 664 -29.61 -24.40 13.23
C TYR A 664 -30.73 -25.43 12.98
N LEU A 665 -31.21 -26.15 14.00
CA LEU A 665 -32.30 -27.12 13.88
C LEU A 665 -33.70 -26.51 14.06
N CYS A 666 -33.77 -25.29 14.59
CA CYS A 666 -35.01 -24.54 14.80
C CYS A 666 -35.42 -23.66 13.62
N ASN A 667 -34.52 -23.47 12.64
CA ASN A 667 -34.72 -22.68 11.42
C ASN A 667 -34.71 -23.57 10.17
#